data_AF-A0AAX2ERR0-F1
#
_entry.id   AF-A0AAX2ERR0-F1
#
_cell.length_a   1.000
_cell.length_b   1.000
_cell.length_c   1.000
_cell.angle_alpha   90.00
_cell.angle_beta   90.00
_cell.angle_gamma   90.00
#
_symmetry.space_group_name_H-M   'P 1'
#
loop_
_entity.id
_entity.type
_entity.pdbx_description
1 polymer ?
#
loop_
_entity_poly.entity_id
_entity_poly.type
_entity_poly.pdbx_seq_one_letter_code
_entity_poly.pdbx_strand_id
1 'polypeptide(L)'
;MFNTVLIANRGEIACRAIRTLQRLGIKSVAVYSDADKNAEHVKQADIAVALGGEKASDSYLRIDKIIAAAQETGAQAIWPGYGFLSESLPFAAACEQVGIVFVGPTAQQIGEFGLKHRARELAAEAGVPMTPGTGLLDTLDAALAAAANIGYPVMLKSTAGGGGIGLTRCADAQALHGAWESVRRLGEQFFSDAGVFVERCIDRARHIEVQIFGDGKGNVVALGERDCSLQRRNQKVVEETPAPNLPATTREALLSAAVQLGKLVNYRSAGTVEFIYDAQRDAFYFLEVNTRLQVEHPVTECVTGLDLVECMLRVAADEAIDWARLQQAPQGAAIEVRIYAENPLKNFQPSPGVLTEVAFPPDVRVDTGVTTGSEVSAFYDPMIAKLIVQGASREEALAKLQAALDTTRLHGITTNLDYLRQITASEAFRNGSMWTRMLDSFEAHAAVIEVLQPGTWSSVQDYPGRLGYWDIGVPPSGPMDDFAFRLANRIVGNHDAAAGLEFTLQGPVLQFHSAAVIALTGADCQATLDGEAVPLWQPITVNAGQILAYGRAQVGCRAYLAVRNGIDVPQYLGSRSTFALGQFGGHAGRTLKVADLLPISRPQLAACTTPAPVSEPQAISPSLIPEYGELWRIGVLYGPHGAPDFFTQDAIDEFFASDWQVHYNSNRLGVRLVGPKPGWTRPNGGEAGLHPSNVHDCEYAIGAINFTGDFPVILTRDGPSLGGFVCPVTIAKAELWKVGQVKPGDRIRFYPISVEEAVAREKAQERSIETLHASHLAEFATPSLADRDGVSATVLISLPAAAGAPAIVYRQAGDNYILIEYGDNVLDLALRLRVHLLMEQLRKRAHPGVKELSPGVRSLQVRYDSLAISQQELVALLLELESHIGDVSQMKVPSRIVHLPMAFEDSATLDAVSRYKDTVRATAPWLPNNVDFIQRINGLASREAVKATIFDASYLILGLGDVYLGAPCAVPIDPRHRLLSSKYNPARTFTAEGTVGIGGMYMCIYGMDSPGGYQLVGRTLPIWNKFLKNAQFAANEPWLLHFFDQVRFYPVSEAELTQLRDDFREGRATIRIEETVFDFPQHLQFLCDNAADIAEFRTRQAEAFEAEVERWQLDDQASVTESLPPEAIAEDDDALPVCADMSGNIWKVLVNPGDAVTEGQPLVIVEAMKMELAINAPQSGKVKRIACQPGRPVSPGDTLLWLE
;
A
#
# COMPACT_ATOMS: atom_id res chain seq x y z
N MET A 1 -21.75 26.75 -29.61
CA MET A 1 -21.11 25.87 -28.62
C MET A 1 -20.76 24.54 -29.26
N PHE A 2 -19.74 23.84 -28.79
CA PHE A 2 -19.39 22.49 -29.23
C PHE A 2 -20.24 21.43 -28.53
N ASN A 3 -20.43 20.28 -29.20
CA ASN A 3 -21.08 19.10 -28.61
C ASN A 3 -20.06 18.12 -28.02
N THR A 4 -18.89 17.98 -28.66
CA THR A 4 -17.80 17.08 -28.26
C THR A 4 -16.46 17.79 -28.40
N VAL A 5 -15.65 17.74 -27.34
CA VAL A 5 -14.30 18.35 -27.29
C VAL A 5 -13.29 17.31 -26.85
N LEU A 6 -12.19 17.18 -27.60
CA LEU A 6 -11.05 16.36 -27.23
C LEU A 6 -10.03 17.16 -26.43
N ILE A 7 -9.51 16.55 -25.38
CA ILE A 7 -8.47 17.11 -24.53
C ILE A 7 -7.14 16.50 -24.94
N ALA A 8 -6.26 17.27 -25.59
CA ALA A 8 -4.94 16.81 -26.01
C ALA A 8 -3.92 16.96 -24.88
N ASN A 9 -4.25 16.42 -23.70
CA ASN A 9 -3.44 16.51 -22.48
C ASN A 9 -3.77 15.38 -21.49
N ARG A 10 -3.14 15.39 -20.32
CA ARG A 10 -3.28 14.40 -19.24
C ARG A 10 -3.36 15.06 -17.87
N GLY A 11 -3.49 14.25 -16.82
CA GLY A 11 -3.29 14.70 -15.43
C GLY A 11 -4.32 15.72 -14.94
N GLU A 12 -3.88 16.61 -14.07
CA GLU A 12 -4.72 17.60 -13.38
C GLU A 12 -5.41 18.56 -14.35
N ILE A 13 -4.74 18.96 -15.44
CA ILE A 13 -5.28 19.93 -16.39
C ILE A 13 -6.39 19.31 -17.24
N ALA A 14 -6.25 18.02 -17.57
CA ALA A 14 -7.30 17.26 -18.24
C ALA A 14 -8.52 17.09 -17.32
N CYS A 15 -8.33 16.69 -16.06
CA CYS A 15 -9.41 16.66 -15.06
C CYS A 15 -10.10 18.02 -14.91
N ARG A 16 -9.32 19.11 -14.86
CA ARG A 16 -9.84 20.48 -14.77
C ARG A 16 -10.70 20.87 -15.96
N ALA A 17 -10.30 20.47 -17.17
CA ALA A 17 -11.08 20.72 -18.38
C ALA A 17 -12.36 19.90 -18.41
N ILE A 18 -12.30 18.61 -18.03
CA ILE A 18 -13.47 17.73 -17.96
C ILE A 18 -14.54 18.32 -17.04
N ARG A 19 -14.17 18.83 -15.86
CA ARG A 19 -15.13 19.50 -14.96
C ARG A 19 -15.89 20.65 -15.63
N THR A 20 -15.19 21.49 -16.40
CA THR A 20 -15.84 22.58 -17.14
C THR A 20 -16.71 22.06 -18.28
N LEU A 21 -16.23 21.09 -19.06
CA LEU A 21 -17.00 20.48 -20.16
C LEU A 21 -18.30 19.83 -19.65
N GLN A 22 -18.22 19.06 -18.57
CA GLN A 22 -19.38 18.45 -17.92
C GLN A 22 -20.40 19.50 -17.45
N ARG A 23 -19.95 20.57 -16.79
CA ARG A 23 -20.82 21.68 -16.37
C ARG A 23 -21.53 22.35 -17.55
N LEU A 24 -20.87 22.41 -18.70
CA LEU A 24 -21.42 22.99 -19.93
C LEU A 24 -22.25 21.99 -20.75
N GLY A 25 -22.35 20.73 -20.34
CA GLY A 25 -23.05 19.66 -21.08
C GLY A 25 -22.34 19.25 -22.37
N ILE A 26 -21.03 19.47 -22.46
CA ILE A 26 -20.18 19.12 -23.60
C ILE A 26 -19.53 17.76 -23.34
N LYS A 27 -19.63 16.84 -24.30
CA LYS A 27 -19.00 15.52 -24.20
C LYS A 27 -17.49 15.66 -24.27
N SER A 28 -16.81 15.09 -23.29
CA SER A 28 -15.35 15.11 -23.14
C SER A 28 -14.71 13.87 -23.73
N VAL A 29 -13.63 14.06 -24.50
CA VAL A 29 -12.79 12.96 -25.00
C VAL A 29 -11.40 13.07 -24.40
N ALA A 30 -11.02 12.11 -23.56
CA ALA A 30 -9.67 11.95 -23.06
C ALA A 30 -8.82 11.11 -24.02
N VAL A 31 -7.53 11.41 -24.07
CA VAL A 31 -6.52 10.54 -24.69
C VAL A 31 -5.54 10.06 -23.62
N TYR A 32 -5.00 8.86 -23.78
CA TYR A 32 -4.09 8.30 -22.78
C TYR A 32 -2.95 7.45 -23.36
N SER A 33 -1.82 7.50 -22.67
CA SER A 33 -0.71 6.56 -22.84
C SER A 33 -0.95 5.27 -22.07
N ASP A 34 -0.19 4.21 -22.33
CA ASP A 34 -0.35 2.94 -21.60
C ASP A 34 -0.10 3.12 -20.09
N ALA A 35 0.80 4.04 -19.73
CA ALA A 35 1.09 4.42 -18.35
C ALA A 35 -0.06 5.20 -17.66
N ASP A 36 -0.91 5.88 -18.44
CA ASP A 36 -2.03 6.68 -17.93
C ASP A 36 -3.40 5.98 -18.06
N LYS A 37 -3.44 4.70 -18.47
CA LYS A 37 -4.69 3.95 -18.68
C LYS A 37 -5.66 3.99 -17.50
N ASN A 38 -5.12 4.15 -16.28
CA ASN A 38 -5.87 4.17 -15.02
C ASN A 38 -5.88 5.55 -14.36
N ALA A 39 -5.40 6.59 -15.05
CA ALA A 39 -5.37 7.96 -14.54
C ALA A 39 -6.78 8.55 -14.39
N GLU A 40 -6.92 9.54 -13.53
CA GLU A 40 -8.21 10.10 -13.16
C GLU A 40 -8.93 10.78 -14.35
N HIS A 41 -8.19 11.42 -15.26
CA HIS A 41 -8.79 12.06 -16.43
C HIS A 41 -9.38 11.05 -17.42
N VAL A 42 -8.88 9.82 -17.45
CA VAL A 42 -9.43 8.72 -18.26
C VAL A 42 -10.76 8.26 -17.68
N LYS A 43 -10.85 8.17 -16.35
CA LYS A 43 -12.05 7.73 -15.62
C LYS A 43 -13.17 8.78 -15.67
N GLN A 44 -12.82 10.07 -15.65
CA GLN A 44 -13.79 11.16 -15.62
C GLN A 44 -14.38 11.52 -16.98
N ALA A 45 -13.69 11.19 -18.08
CA ALA A 45 -14.13 11.56 -19.43
C ALA A 45 -15.28 10.67 -19.93
N ASP A 46 -16.11 11.20 -20.82
CA ASP A 46 -17.22 10.45 -21.42
C ASP A 46 -16.72 9.40 -22.44
N ILE A 47 -15.60 9.68 -23.10
CA ILE A 47 -14.92 8.81 -24.05
C ILE A 47 -13.42 8.87 -23.75
N ALA A 48 -12.73 7.73 -23.80
CA ALA A 48 -11.28 7.68 -23.66
C ALA A 48 -10.65 6.87 -24.80
N VAL A 49 -9.61 7.43 -25.43
CA VAL A 49 -8.91 6.82 -26.58
C VAL A 49 -7.45 6.51 -26.22
N ALA A 50 -7.05 5.25 -26.41
CA ALA A 50 -5.66 4.83 -26.20
C ALA A 50 -4.77 5.34 -27.36
N LEU A 51 -3.69 6.02 -27.02
CA LEU A 51 -2.64 6.41 -27.97
C LEU A 51 -1.58 5.31 -28.12
N GLY A 52 -1.40 4.47 -27.10
CA GLY A 52 -0.34 3.48 -26.99
C GLY A 52 1.04 4.08 -26.70
N GLY A 53 1.94 3.25 -26.15
CA GLY A 53 3.28 3.64 -25.73
C GLY A 53 3.32 4.29 -24.34
N GLU A 54 4.49 4.30 -23.72
CA GLU A 54 4.70 4.79 -22.35
C GLU A 54 5.30 6.20 -22.27
N LYS A 55 5.97 6.66 -23.34
CA LYS A 55 6.65 7.97 -23.37
C LYS A 55 5.81 9.02 -24.06
N ALA A 56 6.04 10.29 -23.71
CA ALA A 56 5.40 11.43 -24.37
C ALA A 56 5.62 11.45 -25.90
N SER A 57 6.81 11.08 -26.37
CA SER A 57 7.15 11.02 -27.81
C SER A 57 6.35 9.99 -28.59
N ASP A 58 5.88 8.95 -27.91
CA ASP A 58 5.18 7.82 -28.52
C ASP A 58 3.66 8.02 -28.46
N SER A 59 3.20 8.91 -27.57
CA SER A 59 1.78 9.18 -27.25
C SER A 59 1.40 10.67 -27.42
N TYR A 60 1.42 11.48 -26.35
CA TYR A 60 0.86 12.83 -26.31
C TYR A 60 1.50 13.85 -27.27
N LEU A 61 2.72 13.60 -27.75
CA LEU A 61 3.39 14.45 -28.76
C LEU A 61 3.12 14.00 -30.20
N ARG A 62 2.35 12.93 -30.42
CA ARG A 62 2.02 12.39 -31.75
C ARG A 62 0.80 13.06 -32.35
N ILE A 63 1.05 14.15 -33.08
CA ILE A 63 0.03 14.93 -33.81
C ILE A 63 -0.91 14.00 -34.61
N ASP A 64 -0.36 13.05 -35.35
CA ASP A 64 -1.13 12.11 -36.18
C ASP A 64 -2.11 11.27 -35.35
N LYS A 65 -1.70 10.77 -34.18
CA LYS A 65 -2.56 10.00 -33.28
C LYS A 65 -3.65 10.86 -32.65
N ILE A 66 -3.33 12.08 -32.22
CA ILE A 66 -4.29 12.99 -31.61
C ILE A 66 -5.37 13.42 -32.61
N ILE A 67 -4.98 13.75 -33.84
CA ILE A 67 -5.92 14.08 -34.91
C ILE A 67 -6.79 12.87 -35.26
N ALA A 68 -6.21 11.67 -35.36
CA ALA A 68 -6.97 10.44 -35.60
C ALA A 68 -8.01 10.18 -34.49
N ALA A 69 -7.62 10.33 -33.22
CA ALA A 69 -8.54 10.19 -32.08
C ALA A 69 -9.70 11.19 -32.11
N ALA A 70 -9.42 12.45 -32.49
CA ALA A 70 -10.45 13.48 -32.62
C ALA A 70 -11.44 13.15 -33.76
N GLN A 71 -10.93 12.63 -34.89
CA GLN A 71 -11.76 12.22 -36.02
C GLN A 71 -12.62 11.00 -35.70
N GLU A 72 -12.04 9.97 -35.05
CA GLU A 72 -12.74 8.74 -34.65
C GLU A 72 -13.92 9.03 -33.71
N THR A 73 -13.72 9.96 -32.78
CA THR A 73 -14.72 10.32 -31.75
C THR A 73 -15.69 11.42 -32.18
N GLY A 74 -15.47 12.03 -33.35
CA GLY A 74 -16.27 13.14 -33.86
C GLY A 74 -16.10 14.44 -33.05
N ALA A 75 -14.95 14.65 -32.42
CA ALA A 75 -14.66 15.87 -31.68
C ALA A 75 -14.59 17.07 -32.64
N GLN A 76 -15.33 18.14 -32.32
CA GLN A 76 -15.40 19.35 -33.14
C GLN A 76 -14.27 20.33 -32.84
N ALA A 77 -13.69 20.20 -31.65
CA ALA A 77 -12.60 21.03 -31.19
C ALA A 77 -11.61 20.22 -30.36
N ILE A 78 -10.35 20.65 -30.37
CA ILE A 78 -9.28 20.13 -29.51
C ILE A 78 -8.84 21.23 -28.56
N TRP A 79 -8.93 20.95 -27.27
CA TRP A 79 -8.39 21.80 -26.22
C TRP A 79 -7.04 21.25 -25.75
N PRO A 80 -5.93 21.99 -25.92
CA PRO A 80 -4.59 21.44 -25.70
C PRO A 80 -4.07 21.60 -24.26
N GLY A 81 -4.72 22.42 -23.41
CA GLY A 81 -4.19 22.77 -22.09
C GLY A 81 -2.84 23.48 -22.19
N TYR A 82 -1.85 22.99 -21.44
CA TYR A 82 -0.46 23.46 -21.46
C TYR A 82 0.55 22.31 -21.53
N GLY A 83 1.76 22.62 -22.01
CA GLY A 83 2.74 21.59 -22.33
C GLY A 83 2.31 20.78 -23.57
N PHE A 84 3.06 19.72 -23.87
CA PHE A 84 2.84 18.90 -25.06
C PHE A 84 2.71 19.74 -26.35
N LEU A 85 1.54 19.69 -26.99
CA LEU A 85 1.28 20.33 -28.28
C LEU A 85 0.62 21.72 -28.16
N SER A 86 0.50 22.28 -26.94
CA SER A 86 -0.23 23.54 -26.70
C SER A 86 0.35 24.76 -27.41
N GLU A 87 1.66 24.78 -27.65
CA GLU A 87 2.37 25.87 -28.38
C GLU A 87 2.97 25.35 -29.69
N SER A 88 2.44 24.23 -30.22
CA SER A 88 2.92 23.63 -31.46
C SER A 88 2.21 24.24 -32.67
N LEU A 89 2.92 25.10 -33.40
CA LEU A 89 2.45 25.63 -34.68
C LEU A 89 2.04 24.50 -35.66
N PRO A 90 2.84 23.44 -35.87
CA PRO A 90 2.43 22.32 -36.73
C PRO A 90 1.11 21.67 -36.29
N PHE A 91 0.85 21.59 -34.98
CA PHE A 91 -0.37 20.99 -34.47
C PHE A 91 -1.60 21.87 -34.68
N ALA A 92 -1.51 23.17 -34.35
CA ALA A 92 -2.60 24.12 -34.60
C ALA A 92 -2.96 24.18 -36.10
N ALA A 93 -1.95 24.21 -36.97
CA ALA A 93 -2.15 24.15 -38.42
C ALA A 93 -2.77 22.82 -38.88
N ALA A 94 -2.37 21.70 -38.31
CA ALA A 94 -2.96 20.40 -38.62
C ALA A 94 -4.44 20.32 -38.24
N CYS A 95 -4.84 20.90 -37.10
CA CYS A 95 -6.25 20.99 -36.69
C CYS A 95 -7.08 21.78 -37.72
N GLU A 96 -6.59 22.95 -38.12
CA GLU A 96 -7.25 23.80 -39.12
C GLU A 96 -7.41 23.09 -40.48
N GLN A 97 -6.38 22.36 -40.93
CA GLN A 97 -6.40 21.62 -42.20
C GLN A 97 -7.48 20.53 -42.26
N VAL A 98 -7.79 19.90 -41.12
CA VAL A 98 -8.82 18.85 -41.04
C VAL A 98 -10.17 19.36 -40.55
N GLY A 99 -10.32 20.68 -40.39
CA GLY A 99 -11.58 21.31 -39.96
C GLY A 99 -11.93 21.11 -38.49
N ILE A 100 -10.95 20.80 -37.63
CA ILE A 100 -11.12 20.69 -36.18
C ILE A 100 -10.67 22.00 -35.53
N VAL A 101 -11.50 22.58 -34.67
CA VAL A 101 -11.18 23.87 -34.04
C VAL A 101 -10.11 23.70 -32.96
N PHE A 102 -8.96 24.36 -33.14
CA PHE A 102 -7.95 24.46 -32.09
C PHE A 102 -8.36 25.52 -31.06
N VAL A 103 -8.58 25.11 -29.80
CA VAL A 103 -9.03 26.01 -28.73
C VAL A 103 -7.83 26.75 -28.11
N GLY A 104 -7.32 27.74 -28.83
CA GLY A 104 -6.16 28.54 -28.47
C GLY A 104 -5.89 29.66 -29.48
N PRO A 105 -4.72 30.30 -29.44
CA PRO A 105 -4.30 31.26 -30.47
C PRO A 105 -4.23 30.63 -31.86
N THR A 106 -4.17 31.44 -32.92
CA THR A 106 -4.01 30.92 -34.29
C THR A 106 -2.60 30.36 -34.50
N ALA A 107 -2.40 29.48 -35.49
CA ALA A 107 -1.07 28.96 -35.81
C ALA A 107 -0.07 30.09 -36.14
N GLN A 108 -0.54 31.17 -36.77
CA GLN A 108 0.26 32.38 -37.02
C GLN A 108 0.71 33.04 -35.72
N GLN A 109 -0.22 33.26 -34.77
CA GLN A 109 0.08 33.92 -33.49
C GLN A 109 1.06 33.09 -32.64
N ILE A 110 0.92 31.77 -32.65
CA ILE A 110 1.88 30.85 -32.02
C ILE A 110 3.27 31.01 -32.66
N GLY A 111 3.34 31.06 -33.99
CA GLY A 111 4.60 31.26 -34.71
C GLY A 111 5.27 32.61 -34.45
N GLU A 112 4.49 33.68 -34.38
CA GLU A 112 4.97 35.05 -34.13
C GLU A 112 5.65 35.19 -32.76
N PHE A 113 5.13 34.54 -31.72
CA PHE A 113 5.72 34.58 -30.39
C PHE A 113 6.69 33.43 -30.08
N GLY A 114 6.64 32.31 -30.83
CA GLY A 114 7.53 31.16 -30.63
C GLY A 114 9.01 31.46 -30.93
N LEU A 115 9.28 32.49 -31.74
CA LEU A 115 10.63 32.95 -32.06
C LEU A 115 11.02 34.14 -31.19
N LYS A 116 12.08 33.99 -30.37
CA LYS A 116 12.51 35.03 -29.41
C LYS A 116 12.77 36.40 -30.02
N HIS A 117 13.45 36.45 -31.17
CA HIS A 117 13.73 37.73 -31.84
C HIS A 117 12.43 38.40 -32.31
N ARG A 118 11.51 37.63 -32.91
CA ARG A 118 10.23 38.15 -33.40
C ARG A 118 9.32 38.62 -32.28
N ALA A 119 9.24 37.88 -31.18
CA ALA A 119 8.50 38.28 -30.00
C ALA A 119 9.01 39.62 -29.42
N ARG A 120 10.33 39.84 -29.44
CA ARG A 120 10.94 41.10 -28.97
C ARG A 120 10.70 42.27 -29.93
N GLU A 121 10.72 42.03 -31.24
CA GLU A 121 10.34 43.04 -32.24
C GLU A 121 8.90 43.49 -32.01
N LEU A 122 7.97 42.55 -31.86
CA LEU A 122 6.56 42.85 -31.56
C LEU A 122 6.39 43.60 -30.24
N ALA A 123 7.14 43.20 -29.19
CA ALA A 123 7.14 43.91 -27.91
C ALA A 123 7.64 45.36 -28.07
N ALA A 124 8.72 45.58 -28.83
CA ALA A 124 9.24 46.92 -29.10
C ALA A 124 8.27 47.77 -29.95
N GLU A 125 7.66 47.18 -30.99
CA GLU A 125 6.63 47.82 -31.82
C GLU A 125 5.40 48.22 -31.00
N ALA A 126 5.02 47.38 -30.03
CA ALA A 126 3.93 47.65 -29.09
C ALA A 126 4.31 48.63 -27.96
N GLY A 127 5.55 49.15 -27.93
CA GLY A 127 6.02 50.08 -26.90
C GLY A 127 6.27 49.46 -25.53
N VAL A 128 6.41 48.13 -25.46
CA VAL A 128 6.69 47.42 -24.21
C VAL A 128 8.15 47.65 -23.80
N PRO A 129 8.44 48.04 -22.54
CA PRO A 129 9.81 48.23 -22.07
C PRO A 129 10.67 46.96 -22.22
N MET A 130 11.84 47.09 -22.85
CA MET A 130 12.79 46.00 -23.04
C MET A 130 13.94 46.07 -22.03
N THR A 131 14.50 44.93 -21.65
CA THR A 131 15.70 44.90 -20.80
C THR A 131 16.84 45.63 -21.52
N PRO A 132 17.56 46.55 -20.87
CA PRO A 132 18.72 47.20 -21.48
C PRO A 132 19.72 46.14 -21.95
N GLY A 133 20.03 46.14 -23.23
CA GLY A 133 20.82 45.09 -23.86
C GLY A 133 21.26 45.45 -25.26
N THR A 134 21.94 44.52 -25.91
CA THR A 134 22.42 44.67 -27.28
C THR A 134 21.58 43.86 -28.26
N GLY A 135 21.75 44.16 -29.56
CA GLY A 135 21.53 43.16 -30.59
C GLY A 135 22.57 42.04 -30.53
N LEU A 136 22.65 41.24 -31.59
CA LEU A 136 23.70 40.24 -31.76
C LEU A 136 25.10 40.89 -31.75
N LEU A 137 26.05 40.22 -31.10
CA LEU A 137 27.43 40.65 -30.95
C LEU A 137 28.37 39.64 -31.61
N ASP A 138 29.22 40.12 -32.52
CA ASP A 138 30.11 39.27 -33.30
C ASP A 138 31.46 39.01 -32.61
N THR A 139 31.87 39.87 -31.66
CA THR A 139 33.19 39.82 -31.01
C THR A 139 33.11 40.01 -29.50
N LEU A 140 34.05 39.40 -28.77
CA LEU A 140 34.19 39.56 -27.32
C LEU A 140 34.46 41.03 -26.93
N ASP A 141 35.27 41.76 -27.71
CA ASP A 141 35.55 43.17 -27.44
C ASP A 141 34.27 44.02 -27.51
N ALA A 142 33.39 43.76 -28.48
CA ALA A 142 32.10 44.42 -28.58
C ALA A 142 31.21 44.10 -27.37
N ALA A 143 31.25 42.85 -26.88
CA ALA A 143 30.52 42.44 -25.69
C ALA A 143 31.05 43.10 -24.41
N LEU A 144 32.38 43.20 -24.24
CA LEU A 144 33.00 43.88 -23.10
C LEU A 144 32.67 45.37 -23.09
N ALA A 145 32.74 46.04 -24.25
CA ALA A 145 32.37 47.44 -24.40
C ALA A 145 30.88 47.68 -24.11
N ALA A 146 30.00 46.83 -24.65
CA ALA A 146 28.58 46.90 -24.38
C ALA A 146 28.25 46.66 -22.92
N ALA A 147 28.87 45.67 -22.28
CA ALA A 147 28.67 45.37 -20.87
C ALA A 147 29.15 46.50 -19.95
N ALA A 148 30.24 47.20 -20.31
CA ALA A 148 30.69 48.39 -19.60
C ALA A 148 29.64 49.54 -19.67
N ASN A 149 28.99 49.70 -20.83
CA ASN A 149 27.94 50.71 -21.02
C ASN A 149 26.63 50.35 -20.31
N ILE A 150 26.21 49.07 -20.36
CA ILE A 150 25.00 48.57 -19.69
C ILE A 150 25.19 48.52 -18.16
N GLY A 151 26.43 48.30 -17.72
CA GLY A 151 26.83 48.16 -16.33
C GLY A 151 26.65 46.73 -15.81
N TYR A 152 27.69 46.19 -15.18
CA TYR A 152 27.67 44.86 -14.56
C TYR A 152 26.75 44.80 -13.31
N PRO A 153 26.23 43.62 -12.95
CA PRO A 153 26.34 42.35 -13.69
C PRO A 153 25.51 42.36 -14.98
N VAL A 154 26.00 41.64 -15.99
CA VAL A 154 25.28 41.40 -17.26
C VAL A 154 25.01 39.92 -17.45
N MET A 155 23.97 39.58 -18.20
CA MET A 155 23.65 38.22 -18.62
C MET A 155 24.07 38.06 -20.08
N LEU A 156 25.05 37.20 -20.34
CA LEU A 156 25.41 36.79 -21.69
C LEU A 156 24.44 35.68 -22.11
N LYS A 157 23.80 35.81 -23.27
CA LYS A 157 22.76 34.88 -23.76
C LYS A 157 23.01 34.52 -25.22
N SER A 158 22.73 33.27 -25.59
CA SER A 158 22.60 32.84 -26.99
C SER A 158 21.22 33.19 -27.55
N THR A 159 21.10 33.39 -28.87
CA THR A 159 19.83 33.74 -29.55
C THR A 159 18.76 32.67 -29.45
N ALA A 160 19.15 31.40 -29.41
CA ALA A 160 18.24 30.27 -29.44
C ALA A 160 18.10 29.52 -28.09
N GLY A 161 18.77 30.00 -27.03
CA GLY A 161 18.78 29.33 -25.72
C GLY A 161 17.42 29.34 -25.01
N GLY A 162 16.83 28.18 -24.76
CA GLY A 162 15.63 27.97 -23.92
C GLY A 162 15.94 27.29 -22.59
N GLY A 163 15.10 27.48 -21.57
CA GLY A 163 15.17 26.73 -20.30
C GLY A 163 16.46 26.88 -19.47
N GLY A 164 17.17 28.00 -19.60
CA GLY A 164 18.43 28.24 -18.86
C GLY A 164 19.70 27.77 -19.56
N ILE A 165 19.60 27.13 -20.73
CA ILE A 165 20.75 26.65 -21.51
C ILE A 165 21.27 27.79 -22.42
N GLY A 166 22.59 27.97 -22.47
CA GLY A 166 23.20 29.03 -23.29
C GLY A 166 23.03 30.43 -22.72
N LEU A 167 23.01 30.57 -21.39
CA LEU A 167 23.07 31.86 -20.71
C LEU A 167 24.01 31.82 -19.48
N THR A 168 24.68 32.93 -19.19
CA THR A 168 25.63 33.02 -18.07
C THR A 168 25.65 34.41 -17.46
N ARG A 169 25.51 34.48 -16.13
CA ARG A 169 25.67 35.72 -15.36
C ARG A 169 27.15 36.08 -15.28
N CYS A 170 27.49 37.26 -15.78
CA CYS A 170 28.84 37.80 -15.76
C CYS A 170 28.87 38.95 -14.75
N ALA A 171 29.56 38.73 -13.63
CA ALA A 171 29.67 39.72 -12.56
C ALA A 171 30.61 40.89 -12.91
N ASP A 172 31.54 40.66 -13.82
CA ASP A 172 32.57 41.59 -14.27
C ASP A 172 33.08 41.19 -15.67
N ALA A 173 34.05 41.97 -16.18
CA ALA A 173 34.68 41.75 -17.47
C ALA A 173 35.41 40.41 -17.58
N GLN A 174 36.00 39.91 -16.48
CA GLN A 174 36.74 38.65 -16.50
C GLN A 174 35.79 37.46 -16.59
N ALA A 175 34.66 37.51 -15.87
CA ALA A 175 33.60 36.53 -15.98
C ALA A 175 33.00 36.50 -17.39
N LEU A 176 32.78 37.68 -18.01
CA LEU A 176 32.28 37.75 -19.38
C LEU A 176 33.26 37.16 -20.40
N HIS A 177 34.55 37.47 -20.25
CA HIS A 177 35.60 36.87 -21.07
C HIS A 177 35.64 35.34 -20.92
N GLY A 178 35.53 34.82 -19.69
CA GLY A 178 35.52 33.38 -19.45
C GLY A 178 34.27 32.66 -19.99
N ALA A 179 33.12 33.34 -19.99
CA ALA A 179 31.84 32.76 -20.43
C ALA A 179 31.63 32.77 -21.95
N TRP A 180 32.30 33.68 -22.67
CA TRP A 180 32.04 33.95 -24.09
C TRP A 180 32.02 32.72 -25.00
N GLU A 181 33.14 32.01 -25.09
CA GLU A 181 33.26 30.82 -25.95
C GLU A 181 32.35 29.68 -25.49
N SER A 182 32.14 29.55 -24.17
CA SER A 182 31.25 28.52 -23.63
C SER A 182 29.80 28.75 -24.04
N VAL A 183 29.29 29.98 -23.93
CA VAL A 183 27.92 30.31 -24.30
C VAL A 183 27.71 30.20 -25.81
N ARG A 184 28.66 30.66 -26.64
CA ARG A 184 28.60 30.50 -28.10
C ARG A 184 28.57 29.04 -28.52
N ARG A 185 29.47 28.22 -27.96
CA ARG A 185 29.52 26.78 -28.23
C ARG A 185 28.24 26.06 -27.80
N LEU A 186 27.67 26.42 -26.64
CA LEU A 186 26.38 25.89 -26.20
C LEU A 186 25.25 26.30 -27.15
N GLY A 187 25.22 27.54 -27.62
CA GLY A 187 24.29 27.98 -28.65
C GLY A 187 24.37 27.15 -29.93
N GLU A 188 25.59 26.97 -30.45
CA GLU A 188 25.85 26.23 -31.68
C GLU A 188 25.51 24.74 -31.54
N GLN A 189 25.91 24.10 -30.43
CA GLN A 189 25.72 22.68 -30.21
C GLN A 189 24.24 22.30 -30.02
N PHE A 190 23.48 23.12 -29.29
CA PHE A 190 22.10 22.79 -28.94
C PHE A 190 21.08 23.36 -29.92
N PHE A 191 21.45 24.40 -30.67
CA PHE A 191 20.49 25.16 -31.47
C PHE A 191 20.99 25.54 -32.88
N SER A 192 22.19 25.08 -33.28
CA SER A 192 22.80 25.41 -34.57
C SER A 192 22.94 26.92 -34.84
N ASP A 193 23.01 27.73 -33.77
CA ASP A 193 23.12 29.19 -33.82
C ASP A 193 24.13 29.68 -32.76
N ALA A 194 25.24 30.27 -33.23
CA ALA A 194 26.32 30.80 -32.40
C ALA A 194 26.14 32.28 -32.02
N GLY A 195 25.00 32.89 -32.35
CA GLY A 195 24.66 34.27 -32.04
C GLY A 195 24.55 34.51 -30.53
N VAL A 196 25.19 35.57 -30.04
CA VAL A 196 25.16 35.96 -28.63
C VAL A 196 24.86 37.44 -28.46
N PHE A 197 24.20 37.79 -27.36
CA PHE A 197 23.91 39.16 -26.97
C PHE A 197 24.07 39.30 -25.45
N VAL A 198 24.24 40.55 -24.98
CA VAL A 198 24.29 40.84 -23.54
C VAL A 198 23.09 41.67 -23.13
N GLU A 199 22.54 41.35 -21.96
CA GLU A 199 21.50 42.13 -21.31
C GLU A 199 21.91 42.47 -19.88
N ARG A 200 21.32 43.51 -19.32
CA ARG A 200 21.47 43.79 -17.90
C ARG A 200 20.97 42.60 -17.07
N CYS A 201 21.77 42.15 -16.11
CA CYS A 201 21.35 41.14 -15.15
C CYS A 201 20.71 41.82 -13.93
N ILE A 202 19.49 41.42 -13.58
CA ILE A 202 18.78 41.92 -12.40
C ILE A 202 18.84 40.81 -11.35
N ASP A 203 19.75 40.93 -10.38
CA ASP A 203 20.04 39.85 -9.41
C ASP A 203 18.85 39.53 -8.50
N ARG A 204 18.06 40.54 -8.13
CA ARG A 204 16.83 40.41 -7.33
C ARG A 204 15.59 40.67 -8.16
N ALA A 205 15.54 40.06 -9.36
CA ALA A 205 14.41 40.12 -10.25
C ALA A 205 13.18 39.41 -9.67
N ARG A 206 12.04 40.08 -9.70
CA ARG A 206 10.72 39.43 -9.59
C ARG A 206 10.23 39.00 -10.98
N HIS A 207 9.43 37.95 -11.02
CA HIS A 207 8.74 37.50 -12.22
C HIS A 207 7.27 37.88 -12.08
N ILE A 208 6.84 38.89 -12.84
CA ILE A 208 5.46 39.36 -12.85
C ILE A 208 4.89 39.07 -14.22
N GLU A 209 3.72 38.47 -14.30
CA GLU A 209 3.10 38.11 -15.55
C GLU A 209 1.65 38.61 -15.62
N VAL A 210 1.17 38.92 -16.81
CA VAL A 210 -0.19 39.44 -17.04
C VAL A 210 -1.00 38.44 -17.82
N GLN A 211 -2.13 38.01 -17.24
CA GLN A 211 -3.14 37.26 -17.98
C GLN A 211 -3.82 38.18 -18.98
N ILE A 212 -3.70 37.88 -20.27
CA ILE A 212 -4.51 38.50 -21.31
C ILE A 212 -5.54 37.51 -21.84
N PHE A 213 -6.64 38.06 -22.33
CA PHE A 213 -7.67 37.32 -23.04
C PHE A 213 -8.14 38.13 -24.26
N GLY A 214 -8.19 37.49 -25.43
CA GLY A 214 -8.55 38.15 -26.67
C GLY A 214 -9.49 37.35 -27.56
N ASP A 215 -10.17 38.02 -28.48
CA ASP A 215 -11.20 37.41 -29.35
C ASP A 215 -10.72 37.03 -30.74
N GLY A 216 -9.46 37.31 -31.09
CA GLY A 216 -8.98 37.13 -32.46
C GLY A 216 -9.37 38.24 -33.44
N LYS A 217 -10.13 39.26 -32.99
CA LYS A 217 -10.73 40.32 -33.80
C LYS A 217 -10.29 41.73 -33.34
N GLY A 218 -9.19 41.79 -32.58
CA GLY A 218 -8.55 43.04 -32.13
C GLY A 218 -8.98 43.52 -30.74
N ASN A 219 -9.91 42.83 -30.07
CA ASN A 219 -10.23 43.12 -28.68
C ASN A 219 -9.39 42.23 -27.76
N VAL A 220 -8.72 42.87 -26.80
CA VAL A 220 -7.90 42.19 -25.77
C VAL A 220 -8.09 42.92 -24.44
N VAL A 221 -8.18 42.14 -23.37
CA VAL A 221 -8.30 42.61 -21.98
C VAL A 221 -7.25 41.92 -21.10
N ALA A 222 -6.73 42.65 -20.11
CA ALA A 222 -5.91 42.06 -19.06
C ALA A 222 -6.79 41.69 -17.87
N LEU A 223 -6.70 40.43 -17.41
CA LEU A 223 -7.50 39.90 -16.29
C LEU A 223 -6.81 40.06 -14.92
N GLY A 224 -5.67 40.74 -14.90
CA GLY A 224 -4.83 40.95 -13.72
C GLY A 224 -3.43 40.37 -13.88
N GLU A 225 -2.56 40.72 -12.94
CA GLU A 225 -1.19 40.22 -12.86
C GLU A 225 -1.02 39.10 -11.82
N ARG A 226 -0.03 38.25 -12.02
CA ARG A 226 0.43 37.24 -11.07
C ARG A 226 1.91 37.44 -10.78
N ASP A 227 2.31 37.20 -9.54
CA ASP A 227 3.71 37.08 -9.16
C ASP A 227 4.09 35.60 -9.12
N CYS A 228 5.07 35.22 -9.94
CA CYS A 228 5.59 33.87 -10.08
C CYS A 228 7.07 33.79 -9.67
N SER A 229 7.52 34.68 -8.77
CA SER A 229 8.93 34.84 -8.41
C SER A 229 9.48 33.68 -7.58
N LEU A 230 8.65 32.90 -6.90
CA LEU A 230 9.12 31.74 -6.15
C LEU A 230 9.38 30.56 -7.10
N GLN A 231 10.62 30.52 -7.59
CA GLN A 231 11.10 29.54 -8.56
C GLN A 231 12.30 28.79 -8.02
N ARG A 232 12.39 27.50 -8.36
CA ARG A 232 13.56 26.65 -8.11
C ARG A 232 14.15 26.23 -9.44
N ARG A 233 15.40 26.62 -9.74
CA ARG A 233 16.02 26.33 -11.06
C ARG A 233 15.10 26.70 -12.23
N ASN A 234 14.46 27.87 -12.14
CA ASN A 234 13.47 28.40 -13.10
C ASN A 234 12.14 27.62 -13.20
N GLN A 235 11.87 26.67 -12.30
CA GLN A 235 10.56 26.01 -12.19
C GLN A 235 9.73 26.72 -11.14
N LYS A 236 8.54 27.21 -11.50
CA LYS A 236 7.62 27.90 -10.60
C LYS A 236 7.05 26.93 -9.56
N VAL A 237 6.97 27.34 -8.29
CA VAL A 237 6.52 26.51 -7.15
C VAL A 237 5.33 27.12 -6.42
N VAL A 238 5.32 28.45 -6.30
CA VAL A 238 4.27 29.23 -5.63
C VAL A 238 3.99 30.48 -6.46
N GLU A 239 2.71 30.77 -6.66
CA GLU A 239 2.22 31.90 -7.42
C GLU A 239 1.12 32.63 -6.65
N GLU A 240 1.09 33.96 -6.75
CA GLU A 240 0.07 34.77 -6.07
C GLU A 240 -0.45 35.92 -6.91
N THR A 241 -1.69 36.33 -6.65
CA THR A 241 -2.32 37.51 -7.24
C THR A 241 -3.16 38.23 -6.19
N PRO A 242 -3.20 39.58 -6.18
CA PRO A 242 -2.34 40.50 -6.94
C PRO A 242 -0.86 40.39 -6.55
N ALA A 243 0.04 40.91 -7.38
CA ALA A 243 1.45 40.93 -7.05
C ALA A 243 1.71 41.84 -5.82
N PRO A 244 2.37 41.35 -4.76
CA PRO A 244 2.59 42.15 -3.55
C PRO A 244 3.58 43.27 -3.81
N ASN A 245 3.49 44.37 -3.05
CA ASN A 245 4.44 45.49 -3.14
C ASN A 245 4.66 46.01 -4.58
N LEU A 246 3.65 45.92 -5.46
CA LEU A 246 3.68 46.49 -6.81
C LEU A 246 2.88 47.81 -6.82
N PRO A 247 3.52 48.97 -7.07
CA PRO A 247 2.83 50.25 -7.11
C PRO A 247 1.70 50.27 -8.16
N ALA A 248 0.60 50.95 -7.84
CA ALA A 248 -0.58 51.01 -8.73
C ALA A 248 -0.24 51.57 -10.12
N THR A 249 0.61 52.60 -10.19
CA THR A 249 1.08 53.20 -11.44
C THR A 249 1.84 52.19 -12.31
N THR A 250 2.71 51.40 -11.70
CA THR A 250 3.49 50.37 -12.39
C THR A 250 2.61 49.21 -12.83
N ARG A 251 1.65 48.80 -11.99
CA ARG A 251 0.63 47.80 -12.34
C ARG A 251 -0.18 48.25 -13.56
N GLU A 252 -0.71 49.46 -13.57
CA GLU A 252 -1.47 50.00 -14.70
C GLU A 252 -0.65 50.03 -16.00
N ALA A 253 0.61 50.47 -15.93
CA ALA A 253 1.52 50.47 -17.07
C ALA A 253 1.82 49.05 -17.60
N LEU A 254 2.04 48.10 -16.69
CA LEU A 254 2.31 46.69 -17.00
C LEU A 254 1.09 46.00 -17.65
N LEU A 255 -0.11 46.22 -17.11
CA LEU A 255 -1.36 45.72 -17.71
C LEU A 255 -1.61 46.35 -19.09
N SER A 256 -1.38 47.66 -19.23
CA SER A 256 -1.56 48.37 -20.50
C SER A 256 -0.61 47.87 -21.58
N ALA A 257 0.67 47.66 -21.24
CA ALA A 257 1.67 47.12 -22.16
C ALA A 257 1.29 45.72 -22.66
N ALA A 258 0.82 44.84 -21.78
CA ALA A 258 0.35 43.51 -22.17
C ALA A 258 -0.85 43.55 -23.12
N VAL A 259 -1.83 44.43 -22.86
CA VAL A 259 -2.99 44.63 -23.75
C VAL A 259 -2.57 45.18 -25.11
N GLN A 260 -1.67 46.16 -25.16
CA GLN A 260 -1.17 46.73 -26.42
C GLN A 260 -0.47 45.68 -27.27
N LEU A 261 0.39 44.86 -26.67
CA LEU A 261 1.06 43.75 -27.35
C LEU A 261 0.06 42.73 -27.92
N GLY A 262 -0.95 42.34 -27.12
CA GLY A 262 -2.00 41.43 -27.60
C GLY A 262 -2.83 42.01 -28.74
N LYS A 263 -3.17 43.31 -28.69
CA LYS A 263 -3.92 43.99 -29.75
C LYS A 263 -3.14 44.05 -31.06
N LEU A 264 -1.82 44.27 -31.01
CA LEU A 264 -0.96 44.36 -32.19
C LEU A 264 -1.06 43.11 -33.09
N VAL A 265 -1.24 41.93 -32.50
CA VAL A 265 -1.33 40.64 -33.21
C VAL A 265 -2.76 40.07 -33.30
N ASN A 266 -3.77 40.86 -32.92
CA ASN A 266 -5.16 40.42 -32.78
C ASN A 266 -5.29 39.13 -31.95
N TYR A 267 -4.61 39.04 -30.81
CA TYR A 267 -4.48 37.80 -30.04
C TYR A 267 -5.83 37.12 -29.77
N ARG A 268 -5.90 35.79 -29.89
CA ARG A 268 -7.11 34.98 -29.65
C ARG A 268 -6.93 34.07 -28.43
N SER A 269 -7.99 33.88 -27.66
CA SER A 269 -8.06 33.01 -26.49
C SER A 269 -7.22 33.53 -25.31
N ALA A 270 -6.82 32.65 -24.40
CA ALA A 270 -5.97 32.98 -23.26
C ALA A 270 -4.47 33.04 -23.64
N GLY A 271 -3.75 34.00 -23.07
CA GLY A 271 -2.30 34.12 -23.19
C GLY A 271 -1.71 34.86 -22.01
N THR A 272 -0.40 34.75 -21.83
CA THR A 272 0.30 35.45 -20.74
C THR A 272 1.48 36.23 -21.28
N VAL A 273 1.60 37.49 -20.88
CA VAL A 273 2.79 38.32 -21.13
C VAL A 273 3.61 38.35 -19.86
N GLU A 274 4.83 37.81 -19.89
CA GLU A 274 5.73 37.71 -18.75
C GLU A 274 6.73 38.88 -18.71
N PHE A 275 7.03 39.36 -17.51
CA PHE A 275 7.93 40.48 -17.25
C PHE A 275 8.94 40.17 -16.14
N ILE A 276 10.14 40.70 -16.30
CA ILE A 276 11.10 40.86 -15.21
C ILE A 276 10.80 42.19 -14.51
N TYR A 277 10.61 42.19 -13.20
CA TYR A 277 10.41 43.40 -12.39
C TYR A 277 11.60 43.66 -11.45
N ASP A 278 12.21 44.83 -11.57
CA ASP A 278 13.23 45.36 -10.66
C ASP A 278 12.55 46.25 -9.61
N ALA A 279 12.29 45.67 -8.44
CA ALA A 279 11.62 46.36 -7.34
C ALA A 279 12.41 47.55 -6.78
N GLN A 280 13.74 47.61 -6.96
CA GLN A 280 14.54 48.75 -6.49
C GLN A 280 14.37 49.98 -7.39
N ARG A 281 14.15 49.75 -8.68
CA ARG A 281 13.99 50.81 -9.69
C ARG A 281 12.55 51.10 -10.03
N ASP A 282 11.64 50.28 -9.53
CA ASP A 282 10.23 50.27 -9.95
C ASP A 282 10.10 50.21 -11.48
N ALA A 283 10.85 49.29 -12.10
CA ALA A 283 10.92 49.13 -13.55
C ALA A 283 10.65 47.68 -13.95
N PHE A 284 9.84 47.48 -15.00
CA PHE A 284 9.56 46.17 -15.57
C PHE A 284 10.07 46.06 -17.00
N TYR A 285 10.37 44.85 -17.44
CA TYR A 285 10.94 44.56 -18.75
C TYR A 285 10.32 43.29 -19.34
N PHE A 286 10.00 43.31 -20.63
CA PHE A 286 9.47 42.15 -21.36
C PHE A 286 10.40 40.93 -21.25
N LEU A 287 9.81 39.77 -20.95
CA LEU A 287 10.49 38.48 -20.93
C LEU A 287 10.06 37.62 -22.12
N GLU A 288 8.78 37.23 -22.16
CA GLU A 288 8.20 36.41 -23.22
C GLU A 288 6.66 36.48 -23.23
N VAL A 289 6.05 35.86 -24.23
CA VAL A 289 4.60 35.59 -24.27
C VAL A 289 4.41 34.07 -24.32
N ASN A 290 3.65 33.51 -23.39
CA ASN A 290 3.18 32.14 -23.52
C ASN A 290 1.84 32.14 -24.27
N THR A 291 1.80 31.47 -25.42
CA THR A 291 0.64 31.48 -26.33
C THR A 291 -0.38 30.42 -25.96
N ARG A 292 -0.70 30.32 -24.67
CA ARG A 292 -1.53 29.27 -24.07
C ARG A 292 -2.04 29.67 -22.68
N LEU A 293 -2.93 28.85 -22.12
CA LEU A 293 -3.22 28.87 -20.69
C LEU A 293 -1.98 28.42 -19.89
N GLN A 294 -1.84 28.88 -18.65
CA GLN A 294 -0.75 28.48 -17.75
C GLN A 294 -1.26 27.67 -16.56
N VAL A 295 -0.33 27.05 -15.84
CA VAL A 295 -0.62 26.19 -14.68
C VAL A 295 -1.33 26.99 -13.59
N GLU A 296 -0.83 28.18 -13.33
CA GLU A 296 -1.23 29.15 -12.31
C GLU A 296 -2.47 29.99 -12.66
N HIS A 297 -3.18 29.68 -13.76
CA HIS A 297 -4.44 30.34 -14.08
C HIS A 297 -5.52 30.29 -12.97
N PRO A 298 -5.59 29.28 -12.07
CA PRO A 298 -6.60 29.23 -11.01
C PRO A 298 -6.57 30.43 -10.06
N VAL A 299 -5.41 31.03 -9.77
CA VAL A 299 -5.37 32.20 -8.88
C VAL A 299 -6.11 33.38 -9.51
N THR A 300 -5.99 33.56 -10.83
CA THR A 300 -6.75 34.56 -11.60
C THR A 300 -8.24 34.24 -11.60
N GLU A 301 -8.62 32.97 -11.78
CA GLU A 301 -10.02 32.54 -11.70
C GLU A 301 -10.64 32.83 -10.33
N CYS A 302 -9.92 32.60 -9.24
CA CYS A 302 -10.39 32.88 -7.88
C CYS A 302 -10.73 34.36 -7.69
N VAL A 303 -9.81 35.28 -8.03
CA VAL A 303 -10.01 36.72 -7.79
C VAL A 303 -10.93 37.38 -8.82
N THR A 304 -11.09 36.79 -10.01
CA THR A 304 -12.00 37.33 -11.03
C THR A 304 -13.37 36.68 -11.01
N GLY A 305 -13.51 35.44 -10.51
CA GLY A 305 -14.71 34.60 -10.61
C GLY A 305 -14.99 34.07 -12.03
N LEU A 306 -13.99 34.10 -12.93
CA LEU A 306 -14.10 33.61 -14.30
C LEU A 306 -13.73 32.12 -14.36
N ASP A 307 -14.32 31.39 -15.30
CA ASP A 307 -13.81 30.08 -15.75
C ASP A 307 -13.11 30.30 -17.09
N LEU A 308 -11.77 30.32 -17.09
CA LEU A 308 -10.99 30.64 -18.29
C LEU A 308 -11.11 29.56 -19.34
N VAL A 309 -11.31 28.29 -18.97
CA VAL A 309 -11.55 27.21 -19.94
C VAL A 309 -12.87 27.44 -20.66
N GLU A 310 -13.92 27.84 -19.93
CA GLU A 310 -15.20 28.23 -20.55
C GLU A 310 -15.01 29.44 -21.50
N CYS A 311 -14.29 30.48 -21.08
CA CYS A 311 -14.01 31.63 -21.93
C CYS A 311 -13.31 31.20 -23.23
N MET A 312 -12.25 30.37 -23.14
CA MET A 312 -11.53 29.86 -24.30
C MET A 312 -12.43 29.09 -25.27
N LEU A 313 -13.30 28.23 -24.74
CA LEU A 313 -14.26 27.44 -25.54
C LEU A 313 -15.26 28.34 -26.29
N ARG A 314 -15.80 29.37 -25.61
CA ARG A 314 -16.74 30.31 -26.22
C ARG A 314 -16.11 31.09 -27.38
N VAL A 315 -14.89 31.58 -27.20
CA VAL A 315 -14.15 32.29 -28.26
C VAL A 315 -13.87 31.37 -29.44
N ALA A 316 -13.43 30.13 -29.17
CA ALA A 316 -13.18 29.16 -30.23
C ALA A 316 -14.44 28.77 -31.01
N ALA A 317 -15.61 28.80 -30.35
CA ALA A 317 -16.91 28.55 -30.97
C ALA A 317 -17.53 29.78 -31.68
N ASP A 318 -16.79 30.90 -31.76
CA ASP A 318 -17.26 32.19 -32.27
C ASP A 318 -18.52 32.73 -31.58
N GLU A 319 -18.68 32.43 -30.28
CA GLU A 319 -19.77 32.96 -29.46
C GLU A 319 -19.47 34.37 -28.92
N ALA A 320 -20.54 35.09 -28.56
CA ALA A 320 -20.43 36.41 -27.95
C ALA A 320 -19.72 36.35 -26.59
N ILE A 321 -18.77 37.26 -26.38
CA ILE A 321 -18.00 37.41 -25.14
C ILE A 321 -18.61 38.54 -24.31
N ASP A 322 -18.80 38.31 -23.01
CA ASP A 322 -19.16 39.37 -22.07
C ASP A 322 -17.92 40.19 -21.69
N TRP A 323 -17.61 41.19 -22.51
CA TRP A 323 -16.49 42.10 -22.28
C TRP A 323 -16.62 42.89 -20.98
N ALA A 324 -17.84 43.25 -20.58
CA ALA A 324 -18.06 43.97 -19.34
C ALA A 324 -17.66 43.11 -18.14
N ARG A 325 -17.98 41.81 -18.18
CA ARG A 325 -17.57 40.84 -17.16
C ARG A 325 -16.07 40.60 -17.12
N LEU A 326 -15.41 40.49 -18.29
CA LEU A 326 -13.95 40.32 -18.38
C LEU A 326 -13.16 41.57 -17.94
N GLN A 327 -13.74 42.76 -18.07
CA GLN A 327 -13.11 44.03 -17.67
C GLN A 327 -13.27 44.35 -16.17
N GLN A 328 -14.04 43.56 -15.42
CA GLN A 328 -14.15 43.75 -13.97
C GLN A 328 -12.81 43.51 -13.29
N ALA A 329 -12.41 44.45 -12.43
CA ALA A 329 -11.17 44.33 -11.69
C ALA A 329 -11.19 43.11 -10.74
N PRO A 330 -10.05 42.40 -10.60
CA PRO A 330 -9.89 41.34 -9.59
C PRO A 330 -10.24 41.80 -8.17
N GLN A 331 -10.84 40.91 -7.39
CA GLN A 331 -11.23 41.15 -5.99
C GLN A 331 -10.56 40.16 -5.04
N GLY A 332 -10.02 40.67 -3.93
CA GLY A 332 -9.32 39.89 -2.93
C GLY A 332 -7.91 39.49 -3.37
N ALA A 333 -7.40 38.39 -2.79
CA ALA A 333 -6.13 37.80 -3.13
C ALA A 333 -6.25 36.28 -3.22
N ALA A 334 -5.44 35.66 -4.07
CA ALA A 334 -5.35 34.22 -4.19
C ALA A 334 -3.90 33.76 -4.32
N ILE A 335 -3.61 32.58 -3.77
CA ILE A 335 -2.28 31.97 -3.76
C ILE A 335 -2.42 30.51 -4.18
N GLU A 336 -1.55 30.06 -5.07
CA GLU A 336 -1.41 28.67 -5.49
C GLU A 336 -0.05 28.13 -5.05
N VAL A 337 -0.04 26.86 -4.64
CA VAL A 337 1.18 26.08 -4.42
C VAL A 337 1.10 24.78 -5.21
N ARG A 338 2.24 24.38 -5.80
CA ARG A 338 2.35 23.16 -6.60
C ARG A 338 2.93 22.02 -5.78
N ILE A 339 2.12 21.00 -5.56
CA ILE A 339 2.50 19.79 -4.84
C ILE A 339 3.05 18.78 -5.85
N TYR A 340 4.29 18.35 -5.64
CA TYR A 340 5.04 17.45 -6.51
C TYR A 340 5.46 16.18 -5.79
N ALA A 341 5.48 15.07 -6.52
CA ALA A 341 6.13 13.81 -6.18
C ALA A 341 7.66 13.95 -6.35
N GLU A 342 8.28 14.81 -5.54
CA GLU A 342 9.72 15.08 -5.55
C GLU A 342 10.27 14.94 -4.14
N ASN A 343 11.56 14.61 -4.04
CA ASN A 343 12.29 14.53 -2.78
C ASN A 343 13.22 15.75 -2.57
N PRO A 344 12.82 16.75 -1.75
CA PRO A 344 13.65 17.94 -1.49
C PRO A 344 15.06 17.62 -0.94
N LEU A 345 15.23 16.54 -0.16
CA LEU A 345 16.53 16.14 0.40
C LEU A 345 17.49 15.59 -0.65
N LYS A 346 16.97 15.03 -1.75
CA LYS A 346 17.75 14.43 -2.83
C LYS A 346 17.67 15.29 -4.10
N ASN A 347 17.87 16.61 -3.95
CA ASN A 347 17.85 17.57 -5.05
C ASN A 347 16.56 17.53 -5.89
N PHE A 348 15.42 17.24 -5.26
CA PHE A 348 14.10 17.13 -5.89
C PHE A 348 14.04 16.03 -6.96
N GLN A 349 14.71 14.91 -6.71
CA GLN A 349 14.55 13.72 -7.52
C GLN A 349 13.07 13.29 -7.54
N PRO A 350 12.50 12.92 -8.70
CA PRO A 350 11.15 12.38 -8.78
C PRO A 350 10.98 11.12 -7.92
N SER A 351 9.82 10.99 -7.27
CA SER A 351 9.47 9.92 -6.35
C SER A 351 8.22 9.17 -6.86
N PRO A 352 8.35 8.27 -7.84
CA PRO A 352 7.22 7.49 -8.35
C PRO A 352 6.73 6.46 -7.33
N GLY A 353 5.49 6.02 -7.48
CA GLY A 353 4.87 4.98 -6.65
C GLY A 353 3.40 5.23 -6.37
N VAL A 354 2.82 4.38 -5.51
CA VAL A 354 1.39 4.44 -5.16
C VAL A 354 1.17 5.41 -4.01
N LEU A 355 0.22 6.34 -4.19
CA LEU A 355 -0.28 7.18 -3.12
C LEU A 355 -1.21 6.36 -2.21
N THR A 356 -0.78 6.06 -1.00
CA THR A 356 -1.54 5.22 -0.05
C THR A 356 -2.55 6.00 0.78
N GLU A 357 -2.43 7.33 0.83
CA GLU A 357 -3.47 8.24 1.31
C GLU A 357 -3.35 9.57 0.56
N VAL A 358 -4.48 10.09 0.10
CA VAL A 358 -4.63 11.44 -0.45
C VAL A 358 -5.79 12.10 0.27
N ALA A 359 -5.50 13.12 1.09
CA ALA A 359 -6.50 13.92 1.76
C ALA A 359 -6.17 15.40 1.62
N PHE A 360 -7.12 16.14 1.04
CA PHE A 360 -7.06 17.59 0.90
C PHE A 360 -8.17 18.26 1.72
N PRO A 361 -7.98 19.52 2.16
CA PRO A 361 -9.02 20.26 2.86
C PRO A 361 -10.22 20.56 1.93
N PRO A 362 -11.47 20.40 2.42
CA PRO A 362 -12.67 20.54 1.58
C PRO A 362 -13.07 21.98 1.26
N ASP A 363 -12.53 22.96 1.98
CA ASP A 363 -12.89 24.39 1.91
C ASP A 363 -11.95 25.21 1.01
N VAL A 364 -11.03 24.55 0.30
CA VAL A 364 -10.11 25.19 -0.66
C VAL A 364 -10.24 24.55 -2.03
N ARG A 365 -9.84 25.28 -3.07
CA ARG A 365 -9.81 24.74 -4.43
C ARG A 365 -8.57 23.86 -4.56
N VAL A 366 -8.76 22.62 -5.00
CA VAL A 366 -7.66 21.73 -5.36
C VAL A 366 -7.85 21.20 -6.77
N ASP A 367 -6.94 21.54 -7.66
CA ASP A 367 -6.88 20.97 -9.00
C ASP A 367 -5.87 19.80 -8.96
N THR A 368 -6.38 18.56 -8.95
CA THR A 368 -5.60 17.32 -8.85
C THR A 368 -6.00 16.32 -9.93
N GLY A 369 -5.07 15.43 -10.29
CA GLY A 369 -5.30 14.26 -11.15
C GLY A 369 -5.12 12.91 -10.42
N VAL A 370 -5.05 12.93 -9.08
CA VAL A 370 -4.80 11.75 -8.25
C VAL A 370 -5.79 11.60 -7.10
N THR A 371 -5.96 10.36 -6.66
CA THR A 371 -6.76 9.94 -5.51
C THR A 371 -5.98 8.86 -4.73
N THR A 372 -6.49 8.44 -3.57
CA THR A 372 -5.92 7.30 -2.84
C THR A 372 -5.91 6.05 -3.72
N GLY A 373 -4.73 5.43 -3.90
CA GLY A 373 -4.53 4.29 -4.79
C GLY A 373 -4.14 4.66 -6.23
N SER A 374 -3.94 5.95 -6.54
CA SER A 374 -3.29 6.37 -7.78
C SER A 374 -1.80 6.01 -7.79
N GLU A 375 -1.31 5.56 -8.94
CA GLU A 375 0.11 5.34 -9.19
C GLU A 375 0.70 6.55 -9.92
N VAL A 376 1.71 7.18 -9.31
CA VAL A 376 2.48 8.28 -9.91
C VAL A 376 3.67 7.69 -10.64
N SER A 377 3.71 7.81 -11.97
CA SER A 377 4.78 7.27 -12.79
C SER A 377 5.96 8.24 -12.93
N ALA A 378 7.10 7.74 -13.38
CA ALA A 378 8.30 8.55 -13.68
C ALA A 378 8.38 9.02 -15.14
N PHE A 379 7.36 8.72 -15.97
CA PHE A 379 7.41 8.96 -17.43
C PHE A 379 7.11 10.42 -17.83
N TYR A 380 6.43 11.17 -16.97
CA TYR A 380 5.92 12.51 -17.24
C TYR A 380 6.37 13.51 -16.15
N ASP A 381 5.57 14.55 -15.96
CA ASP A 381 5.71 15.51 -14.87
C ASP A 381 5.26 14.91 -13.52
N PRO A 382 5.97 15.22 -12.40
CA PRO A 382 5.65 14.68 -11.08
C PRO A 382 4.56 15.44 -10.32
N MET A 383 3.77 16.33 -10.95
CA MET A 383 2.76 17.12 -10.23
C MET A 383 1.62 16.23 -9.73
N ILE A 384 1.33 16.34 -8.44
CA ILE A 384 0.25 15.65 -7.74
C ILE A 384 -1.00 16.52 -7.79
N ALA A 385 -0.86 17.76 -7.34
CA ALA A 385 -1.98 18.68 -7.18
C ALA A 385 -1.52 20.13 -7.15
N LYS A 386 -2.44 21.03 -7.46
CA LYS A 386 -2.35 22.46 -7.17
C LYS A 386 -3.32 22.77 -6.05
N LEU A 387 -2.83 23.36 -4.97
CA LEU A 387 -3.67 23.80 -3.85
C LEU A 387 -3.81 25.31 -3.93
N ILE A 388 -5.04 25.79 -4.03
CA ILE A 388 -5.36 27.18 -4.32
C ILE A 388 -6.31 27.72 -3.25
N VAL A 389 -5.91 28.85 -2.65
CA VAL A 389 -6.70 29.53 -1.63
C VAL A 389 -7.05 30.95 -2.05
N GLN A 390 -8.18 31.45 -1.52
CA GLN A 390 -8.64 32.82 -1.74
C GLN A 390 -9.01 33.49 -0.42
N GLY A 391 -8.62 34.76 -0.27
CA GLY A 391 -8.98 35.62 0.86
C GLY A 391 -9.40 37.01 0.41
N ALA A 392 -10.05 37.77 1.30
CA ALA A 392 -10.38 39.18 1.03
C ALA A 392 -9.12 40.07 1.03
N SER A 393 -8.05 39.63 1.70
CA SER A 393 -6.72 40.22 1.65
C SER A 393 -5.65 39.15 1.47
N ARG A 394 -4.42 39.59 1.18
CA ARG A 394 -3.25 38.71 1.12
C ARG A 394 -2.97 38.03 2.46
N GLU A 395 -3.14 38.73 3.58
CA GLU A 395 -2.94 38.13 4.91
C GLU A 395 -3.94 37.00 5.18
N GLU A 396 -5.21 37.19 4.78
CA GLU A 396 -6.22 36.13 4.92
C GLU A 396 -5.91 34.94 4.01
N ALA A 397 -5.49 35.18 2.76
CA ALA A 397 -5.08 34.13 1.85
C ALA A 397 -3.87 33.34 2.39
N LEU A 398 -2.88 34.02 2.99
CA LEU A 398 -1.73 33.37 3.63
C LEU A 398 -2.15 32.49 4.83
N ALA A 399 -3.04 33.00 5.68
CA ALA A 399 -3.56 32.24 6.82
C ALA A 399 -4.31 30.98 6.37
N LYS A 400 -5.14 31.10 5.33
CA LYS A 400 -5.84 29.96 4.70
C LYS A 400 -4.86 28.98 4.05
N LEU A 401 -3.83 29.47 3.36
CA LEU A 401 -2.80 28.63 2.75
C LEU A 401 -2.09 27.78 3.80
N GLN A 402 -1.68 28.40 4.90
CA GLN A 402 -1.00 27.69 5.99
C GLN A 402 -1.91 26.61 6.59
N ALA A 403 -3.17 26.95 6.90
CA ALA A 403 -4.14 25.97 7.42
C ALA A 403 -4.39 24.82 6.42
N ALA A 404 -4.45 25.13 5.12
CA ALA A 404 -4.70 24.14 4.08
C ALA A 404 -3.49 23.20 3.87
N LEU A 405 -2.28 23.74 3.93
CA LEU A 405 -1.06 22.94 3.89
C LEU A 405 -0.92 22.08 5.15
N ASP A 406 -1.26 22.61 6.33
CA ASP A 406 -1.14 21.90 7.61
C ASP A 406 -2.18 20.79 7.79
N THR A 407 -3.27 20.80 7.03
CA THR A 407 -4.32 19.77 7.02
C THR A 407 -4.18 18.74 5.89
N THR A 408 -3.44 19.07 4.82
CA THR A 408 -3.18 18.17 3.69
C THR A 408 -2.35 16.95 4.11
N ARG A 409 -2.78 15.73 3.71
CA ARG A 409 -2.03 14.47 3.89
C ARG A 409 -1.78 13.77 2.56
N LEU A 410 -0.53 13.38 2.35
CA LEU A 410 -0.07 12.62 1.19
C LEU A 410 0.96 11.60 1.66
N HIS A 411 0.64 10.32 1.50
CA HIS A 411 1.49 9.22 1.95
C HIS A 411 1.71 8.19 0.84
N GLY A 412 2.75 7.37 1.01
CA GLY A 412 3.12 6.28 0.09
C GLY A 412 4.35 6.60 -0.77
N ILE A 413 4.54 7.88 -1.10
CA ILE A 413 5.71 8.42 -1.81
C ILE A 413 6.22 9.70 -1.14
N THR A 414 7.44 10.11 -1.45
CA THR A 414 7.97 11.40 -1.00
C THR A 414 7.33 12.53 -1.81
N THR A 415 6.99 13.63 -1.14
CA THR A 415 6.46 14.84 -1.78
C THR A 415 7.19 16.08 -1.30
N ASN A 416 7.02 17.19 -2.02
CA ASN A 416 7.50 18.50 -1.59
C ASN A 416 6.58 19.20 -0.57
N LEU A 417 5.56 18.53 0.01
CA LEU A 417 4.55 19.16 0.86
C LEU A 417 5.17 19.90 2.07
N ASP A 418 6.13 19.29 2.75
CA ASP A 418 6.82 19.91 3.88
C ASP A 418 7.74 21.05 3.48
N TYR A 419 8.28 20.99 2.26
CA TYR A 419 9.03 22.08 1.67
C TYR A 419 8.12 23.29 1.45
N LEU A 420 6.92 23.08 0.89
CA LEU A 420 5.93 24.14 0.70
C LEU A 420 5.54 24.81 2.02
N ARG A 421 5.24 24.03 3.07
CA ARG A 421 4.93 24.55 4.43
C ARG A 421 6.00 25.52 4.94
N GLN A 422 7.27 25.21 4.69
CA GLN A 422 8.40 26.02 5.16
C GLN A 422 8.60 27.29 4.32
N ILE A 423 8.49 27.19 2.99
CA ILE A 423 8.66 28.36 2.11
C ILE A 423 7.55 29.38 2.36
N THR A 424 6.30 28.93 2.51
CA THR A 424 5.16 29.83 2.73
C THR A 424 5.19 30.46 4.13
N ALA A 425 5.84 29.82 5.09
CA ALA A 425 6.09 30.39 6.42
C ALA A 425 7.30 31.35 6.46
N SER A 426 8.14 31.37 5.43
CA SER A 426 9.34 32.21 5.40
C SER A 426 9.01 33.71 5.49
N GLU A 427 9.90 34.48 6.14
CA GLU A 427 9.70 35.92 6.29
C GLU A 427 9.62 36.64 4.93
N ALA A 428 10.48 36.26 3.98
CA ALA A 428 10.51 36.92 2.69
C ALA A 428 9.21 36.71 1.88
N PHE A 429 8.60 35.52 1.95
CA PHE A 429 7.29 35.28 1.35
C PHE A 429 6.19 36.04 2.10
N ARG A 430 6.14 35.95 3.44
CA ARG A 430 5.13 36.70 4.23
C ARG A 430 5.16 38.20 3.99
N ASN A 431 6.34 38.78 3.77
CA ASN A 431 6.50 40.22 3.50
C ASN A 431 6.37 40.59 2.00
N GLY A 432 6.21 39.62 1.09
CA GLY A 432 6.11 39.88 -0.35
C GLY A 432 7.41 40.42 -0.97
N SER A 433 8.56 39.94 -0.47
CA SER A 433 9.91 40.40 -0.84
C SER A 433 10.72 39.33 -1.58
N MET A 434 10.02 38.39 -2.20
CA MET A 434 10.59 37.28 -2.97
C MET A 434 11.24 37.75 -4.29
N TRP A 435 12.12 36.91 -4.83
CA TRP A 435 12.76 37.09 -6.14
C TRP A 435 13.05 35.70 -6.76
N THR A 436 13.27 35.66 -8.08
CA THR A 436 13.39 34.43 -8.91
C THR A 436 14.45 33.43 -8.46
N ARG A 437 15.44 33.86 -7.69
CA ARG A 437 16.55 33.01 -7.21
C ARG A 437 16.53 32.78 -5.70
N MET A 438 15.44 33.17 -5.01
CA MET A 438 15.34 33.04 -3.56
C MET A 438 15.50 31.59 -3.10
N LEU A 439 14.93 30.63 -3.83
CA LEU A 439 14.95 29.22 -3.46
C LEU A 439 16.29 28.53 -3.78
N ASP A 440 17.20 29.16 -4.53
CA ASP A 440 18.55 28.61 -4.80
C ASP A 440 19.37 28.45 -3.50
N SER A 441 19.07 29.27 -2.49
CA SER A 441 19.76 29.30 -1.19
C SER A 441 18.84 28.96 -0.01
N PHE A 442 17.63 28.45 -0.27
CA PHE A 442 16.70 28.08 0.80
C PHE A 442 17.06 26.69 1.35
N GLU A 443 17.38 26.60 2.62
CA GLU A 443 17.66 25.34 3.31
C GLU A 443 16.37 24.80 3.94
N ALA A 444 15.87 23.69 3.41
CA ALA A 444 14.69 23.02 3.95
C ALA A 444 15.09 22.00 5.02
N HIS A 445 14.38 21.99 6.13
CA HIS A 445 14.54 20.96 7.16
C HIS A 445 13.50 19.86 6.99
N ALA A 446 13.89 18.60 7.14
CA ALA A 446 12.99 17.47 7.04
C ALA A 446 13.04 16.63 8.32
N ALA A 447 11.90 16.50 8.98
CA ALA A 447 11.75 15.63 10.15
C ALA A 447 11.54 14.17 9.69
N VAL A 448 12.57 13.57 9.11
CA VAL A 448 12.51 12.23 8.51
C VAL A 448 13.71 11.38 8.91
N ILE A 449 13.51 10.06 8.85
CA ILE A 449 14.54 9.04 9.00
C ILE A 449 14.74 8.40 7.62
N GLU A 450 15.95 8.46 7.10
CA GLU A 450 16.33 7.84 5.83
C GLU A 450 16.86 6.43 6.07
N VAL A 451 16.38 5.48 5.29
CA VAL A 451 16.85 4.09 5.31
C VAL A 451 18.05 3.95 4.38
N LEU A 452 19.26 3.88 4.95
CA LEU A 452 20.48 3.60 4.19
C LEU A 452 20.61 2.11 3.87
N GLN A 453 20.26 1.25 4.84
CA GLN A 453 20.14 -0.20 4.67
C GLN A 453 18.90 -0.70 5.41
N PRO A 454 18.03 -1.51 4.80
CA PRO A 454 16.74 -1.89 5.40
C PRO A 454 16.83 -3.02 6.45
N GLY A 455 17.97 -3.71 6.57
CA GLY A 455 18.06 -4.96 7.36
C GLY A 455 17.33 -6.13 6.66
N THR A 456 17.19 -7.26 7.34
CA THR A 456 16.60 -8.48 6.75
C THR A 456 15.10 -8.35 6.53
N TRP A 457 14.38 -7.85 7.54
CA TRP A 457 12.95 -7.64 7.50
C TRP A 457 12.54 -6.57 8.49
N SER A 458 12.50 -5.31 8.04
CA SER A 458 12.08 -4.16 8.83
C SER A 458 10.72 -3.65 8.38
N SER A 459 9.81 -3.39 9.32
CA SER A 459 8.45 -2.91 9.04
C SER A 459 7.94 -1.94 10.10
N VAL A 460 7.04 -1.04 9.71
CA VAL A 460 6.35 -0.16 10.65
C VAL A 460 5.23 -0.95 11.33
N GLN A 461 5.16 -0.89 12.66
CA GLN A 461 4.13 -1.56 13.45
C GLN A 461 3.55 -0.59 14.49
N ASP A 462 2.30 -0.80 14.88
CA ASP A 462 1.64 -0.13 16.01
C ASP A 462 0.95 -1.16 16.91
N TYR A 463 0.54 -0.73 18.11
CA TYR A 463 -0.18 -1.55 19.07
C TYR A 463 -1.57 -0.97 19.33
N PRO A 464 -2.64 -1.78 19.42
CA PRO A 464 -2.67 -3.25 19.38
C PRO A 464 -2.71 -3.85 17.95
N GLY A 465 -2.41 -3.05 16.93
CA GLY A 465 -2.58 -3.43 15.53
C GLY A 465 -4.01 -3.23 15.04
N ARG A 466 -4.36 -3.95 13.99
CA ARG A 466 -5.60 -3.82 13.20
C ARG A 466 -6.70 -4.76 13.68
N LEU A 467 -7.30 -4.40 14.80
CA LEU A 467 -8.41 -5.14 15.39
C LEU A 467 -9.74 -4.83 14.67
N GLY A 468 -10.73 -5.70 14.83
CA GLY A 468 -12.13 -5.51 14.38
C GLY A 468 -12.52 -6.28 13.13
N TYR A 469 -11.60 -7.05 12.54
CA TYR A 469 -11.76 -7.63 11.20
C TYR A 469 -11.33 -9.11 11.11
N TRP A 470 -11.20 -9.80 12.25
CA TRP A 470 -10.77 -11.20 12.29
C TRP A 470 -11.77 -12.15 11.64
N ASP A 471 -13.07 -11.84 11.74
CA ASP A 471 -14.17 -12.55 11.07
C ASP A 471 -14.16 -12.39 9.55
N ILE A 472 -13.42 -11.42 9.02
CA ILE A 472 -13.14 -11.24 7.58
C ILE A 472 -11.81 -11.89 7.17
N GLY A 473 -10.98 -12.29 8.14
CA GLY A 473 -9.61 -12.78 7.90
C GLY A 473 -8.60 -11.68 7.61
N VAL A 474 -8.79 -10.50 8.19
CA VAL A 474 -7.75 -9.48 8.24
C VAL A 474 -6.99 -9.63 9.56
N PRO A 475 -5.69 -9.95 9.53
CA PRO A 475 -4.93 -10.11 10.75
C PRO A 475 -4.65 -8.77 11.44
N PRO A 476 -4.46 -8.77 12.76
CA PRO A 476 -4.10 -7.55 13.49
C PRO A 476 -2.74 -7.02 13.09
N SER A 477 -1.81 -7.89 12.67
CA SER A 477 -0.41 -7.51 12.57
C SER A 477 0.08 -6.91 13.90
N GLY A 478 0.73 -5.76 13.88
CA GLY A 478 1.35 -5.20 15.07
C GLY A 478 2.67 -5.91 15.41
N PRO A 479 3.32 -5.49 16.49
CA PRO A 479 4.56 -6.09 16.94
C PRO A 479 4.34 -7.55 17.36
N MET A 480 5.26 -8.41 16.95
CA MET A 480 5.24 -9.83 17.31
C MET A 480 5.58 -10.04 18.79
N ASP A 481 6.53 -9.27 19.30
CA ASP A 481 6.79 -9.03 20.73
C ASP A 481 6.24 -7.64 21.06
N ASP A 482 4.97 -7.61 21.49
CA ASP A 482 4.28 -6.38 21.87
C ASP A 482 4.79 -5.79 23.18
N PHE A 483 5.40 -6.60 24.04
CA PHE A 483 5.93 -6.14 25.31
C PHE A 483 7.13 -5.22 25.13
N ALA A 484 8.16 -5.67 24.41
CA ALA A 484 9.35 -4.87 24.13
C ALA A 484 8.99 -3.62 23.30
N PHE A 485 8.06 -3.76 22.34
CA PHE A 485 7.59 -2.63 21.54
C PHE A 485 6.89 -1.55 22.38
N ARG A 486 5.95 -1.94 23.26
CA ARG A 486 5.24 -0.99 24.13
C ARG A 486 6.19 -0.34 25.14
N LEU A 487 7.15 -1.09 25.67
CA LEU A 487 8.21 -0.53 26.51
C LEU A 487 9.06 0.50 25.75
N ALA A 488 9.44 0.24 24.49
CA ALA A 488 10.17 1.22 23.68
C ALA A 488 9.38 2.54 23.55
N ASN A 489 8.09 2.44 23.21
CA ASN A 489 7.21 3.60 23.10
C ASN A 489 7.10 4.35 24.44
N ARG A 490 6.90 3.64 25.54
CA ARG A 490 6.81 4.24 26.87
C ARG A 490 8.11 4.93 27.30
N ILE A 491 9.28 4.35 26.97
CA ILE A 491 10.59 4.92 27.27
C ILE A 491 10.78 6.29 26.61
N VAL A 492 10.29 6.48 25.37
CA VAL A 492 10.31 7.80 24.71
C VAL A 492 9.09 8.67 25.05
N GLY A 493 8.21 8.19 25.94
CA GLY A 493 7.02 8.89 26.43
C GLY A 493 5.82 8.90 25.48
N ASN A 494 5.86 8.09 24.41
CA ASN A 494 4.81 8.06 23.39
C ASN A 494 3.46 7.59 23.94
N HIS A 495 2.40 8.00 23.27
CA HIS A 495 1.09 7.37 23.37
C HIS A 495 1.14 5.93 22.79
N ASP A 496 0.35 5.00 23.33
CA ASP A 496 0.35 3.58 22.94
C ASP A 496 0.10 3.33 21.43
N ALA A 497 -0.66 4.23 20.81
CA ALA A 497 -0.97 4.21 19.37
C ALA A 497 0.17 4.70 18.45
N ALA A 498 1.30 5.15 19.01
CA ALA A 498 2.44 5.61 18.22
C ALA A 498 3.10 4.42 17.51
N ALA A 499 3.29 4.57 16.20
CA ALA A 499 3.98 3.57 15.40
C ALA A 499 5.50 3.63 15.62
N GLY A 500 6.13 2.47 15.60
CA GLY A 500 7.59 2.29 15.66
C GLY A 500 8.04 1.26 14.62
N LEU A 501 9.34 0.92 14.63
CA LEU A 501 9.87 -0.13 13.75
C LEU A 501 10.02 -1.44 14.49
N GLU A 502 9.61 -2.53 13.84
CA GLU A 502 10.01 -3.89 14.14
C GLU A 502 11.01 -4.35 13.09
N PHE A 503 12.10 -4.97 13.51
CA PHE A 503 13.02 -5.64 12.59
C PHE A 503 13.45 -7.02 13.11
N THR A 504 13.69 -7.94 12.16
CA THR A 504 13.91 -9.37 12.43
C THR A 504 15.33 -9.78 12.05
N LEU A 505 16.04 -10.45 12.96
CA LEU A 505 17.43 -10.93 12.87
C LEU A 505 18.51 -9.84 12.69
N GLN A 506 18.43 -9.06 11.63
CA GLN A 506 19.37 -7.98 11.34
C GLN A 506 18.59 -6.68 11.16
N GLY A 507 18.98 -5.68 11.94
CA GLY A 507 18.33 -4.37 11.91
C GLY A 507 18.81 -3.47 10.77
N PRO A 508 18.19 -2.29 10.64
CA PRO A 508 18.51 -1.34 9.59
C PRO A 508 19.71 -0.44 9.94
N VAL A 509 20.22 0.25 8.92
CA VAL A 509 21.09 1.44 9.05
C VAL A 509 20.27 2.66 8.66
N LEU A 510 20.11 3.60 9.57
CA LEU A 510 19.18 4.71 9.49
C LEU A 510 19.90 6.04 9.72
N GLN A 511 19.68 7.02 8.84
CA GLN A 511 20.16 8.38 9.02
C GLN A 511 19.03 9.30 9.47
N PHE A 512 19.26 10.07 10.53
CA PHE A 512 18.28 11.04 11.03
C PHE A 512 18.53 12.41 10.41
N HIS A 513 17.55 12.97 9.70
CA HIS A 513 17.66 14.32 9.11
C HIS A 513 17.20 15.44 10.06
N SER A 514 16.73 15.08 11.25
CA SER A 514 16.36 15.98 12.34
C SER A 514 16.77 15.41 13.68
N ALA A 515 16.92 16.27 14.70
CA ALA A 515 17.10 15.79 16.06
C ALA A 515 15.89 14.98 16.53
N ALA A 516 16.13 13.92 17.30
CA ALA A 516 15.11 13.00 17.79
C ALA A 516 15.48 12.42 19.16
N VAL A 517 14.48 11.88 19.87
CA VAL A 517 14.68 11.01 21.03
C VAL A 517 14.17 9.62 20.65
N ILE A 518 15.00 8.61 20.83
CA ILE A 518 14.71 7.23 20.45
C ILE A 518 14.85 6.27 21.64
N ALA A 519 14.30 5.07 21.52
CA ALA A 519 14.57 3.96 22.42
C ALA A 519 14.69 2.66 21.62
N LEU A 520 15.65 1.83 22.02
CA LEU A 520 15.92 0.53 21.41
C LEU A 520 15.61 -0.57 22.42
N THR A 521 14.81 -1.56 22.02
CA THR A 521 14.41 -2.67 22.91
C THR A 521 14.34 -3.99 22.12
N GLY A 522 14.06 -5.09 22.81
CA GLY A 522 14.02 -6.43 22.22
C GLY A 522 15.38 -7.10 22.23
N ALA A 523 15.66 -7.89 21.19
CA ALA A 523 16.92 -8.57 20.99
C ALA A 523 18.11 -7.60 20.96
N ASP A 524 19.23 -7.99 21.57
CA ASP A 524 20.47 -7.19 21.51
C ASP A 524 21.14 -7.37 20.15
N CYS A 525 21.09 -6.30 19.35
CA CYS A 525 21.66 -6.21 18.01
C CYS A 525 22.93 -5.36 17.97
N GLN A 526 23.57 -5.07 19.10
CA GLN A 526 24.81 -4.27 19.17
C GLN A 526 24.69 -2.93 18.43
N ALA A 527 23.65 -2.16 18.76
CA ALA A 527 23.37 -0.90 18.09
C ALA A 527 24.48 0.14 18.31
N THR A 528 24.78 0.91 17.26
CA THR A 528 25.75 2.00 17.30
C THR A 528 25.16 3.29 16.72
N LEU A 529 25.61 4.43 17.23
CA LEU A 529 25.30 5.76 16.72
C LEU A 529 26.62 6.43 16.30
N ASP A 530 26.79 6.67 15.00
CA ASP A 530 28.05 7.10 14.39
C ASP A 530 29.25 6.21 14.75
N GLY A 531 29.01 4.90 14.91
CA GLY A 531 30.01 3.90 15.27
C GLY A 531 30.22 3.71 16.78
N GLU A 532 29.66 4.57 17.62
CA GLU A 532 29.73 4.44 19.08
C GLU A 532 28.57 3.60 19.62
N ALA A 533 28.85 2.65 20.51
CA ALA A 533 27.82 1.77 21.07
C ALA A 533 26.78 2.56 21.89
N VAL A 534 25.50 2.26 21.69
CA VAL A 534 24.40 2.89 22.43
C VAL A 534 23.66 1.89 23.33
N PRO A 535 23.25 2.30 24.54
CA PRO A 535 22.55 1.42 25.48
C PRO A 535 21.10 1.17 25.04
N LEU A 536 20.64 -0.08 25.14
CA LEU A 536 19.23 -0.44 24.99
C LEU A 536 18.42 -0.02 26.24
N TRP A 537 17.09 -0.02 26.12
CA TRP A 537 16.14 0.14 27.21
C TRP A 537 16.14 1.49 27.95
N GLN A 538 16.65 2.54 27.29
CA GLN A 538 16.64 3.91 27.81
C GLN A 538 16.49 4.96 26.69
N PRO A 539 16.12 6.21 27.01
CA PRO A 539 16.05 7.28 26.03
C PRO A 539 17.45 7.63 25.51
N ILE A 540 17.58 7.73 24.18
CA ILE A 540 18.80 8.15 23.49
C ILE A 540 18.48 9.40 22.68
N THR A 541 19.32 10.43 22.82
CA THR A 541 19.25 11.63 21.99
C THR A 541 20.04 11.42 20.71
N VAL A 542 19.41 11.69 19.57
CA VAL A 542 20.02 11.67 18.25
C VAL A 542 20.00 13.08 17.69
N ASN A 543 21.14 13.55 17.20
CA ASN A 543 21.27 14.82 16.50
C ASN A 543 21.01 14.65 15.00
N ALA A 544 20.65 15.74 14.33
CA ALA A 544 20.51 15.73 12.88
C ALA A 544 21.85 15.37 12.20
N GLY A 545 21.79 14.52 11.19
CA GLY A 545 22.93 13.99 10.44
C GLY A 545 23.46 12.65 10.95
N GLN A 546 23.17 12.26 12.20
CA GLN A 546 23.73 11.04 12.79
C GLN A 546 23.12 9.77 12.19
N ILE A 547 23.93 8.71 12.20
CA ILE A 547 23.61 7.40 11.62
C ILE A 547 23.49 6.37 12.75
N LEU A 548 22.30 5.82 12.91
CA LEU A 548 22.03 4.67 13.77
C LEU A 548 22.19 3.39 12.95
N ALA A 549 23.11 2.52 13.35
CA ALA A 549 23.30 1.22 12.73
C ALA A 549 22.94 0.11 13.73
N TYR A 550 22.02 -0.78 13.32
CA TYR A 550 21.75 -2.02 14.02
C TYR A 550 22.50 -3.17 13.37
N GLY A 551 23.24 -3.90 14.18
CA GLY A 551 23.85 -5.15 13.77
C GLY A 551 22.85 -6.31 13.78
N ARG A 552 23.41 -7.49 14.01
CA ARG A 552 22.67 -8.74 14.08
C ARG A 552 22.34 -9.11 15.52
N ALA A 553 21.14 -9.60 15.74
CA ALA A 553 20.67 -10.12 17.02
C ALA A 553 21.58 -11.26 17.50
N GLN A 554 22.15 -11.12 18.70
CA GLN A 554 22.96 -12.16 19.35
C GLN A 554 22.06 -13.24 19.97
N VAL A 555 21.06 -12.81 20.73
CA VAL A 555 20.02 -13.62 21.38
C VAL A 555 18.66 -12.98 21.14
N GLY A 556 17.61 -13.80 21.08
CA GLY A 556 16.30 -13.39 20.57
C GLY A 556 16.26 -13.29 19.05
N CYS A 557 15.16 -12.72 18.53
CA CYS A 557 14.84 -12.71 17.10
C CYS A 557 14.46 -11.32 16.59
N ARG A 558 13.81 -10.50 17.42
CA ARG A 558 13.27 -9.19 16.99
C ARG A 558 13.70 -8.07 17.92
N ALA A 559 13.97 -6.93 17.33
CA ALA A 559 14.26 -5.70 18.04
C ALA A 559 13.38 -4.58 17.52
N TYR A 560 13.24 -3.55 18.36
CA TYR A 560 12.30 -2.46 18.16
C TYR A 560 12.98 -1.11 18.30
N LEU A 561 12.56 -0.18 17.46
CA LEU A 561 12.93 1.23 17.52
C LEU A 561 11.66 2.05 17.72
N ALA A 562 11.56 2.72 18.86
CA ALA A 562 10.59 3.79 19.06
C ALA A 562 11.27 5.14 18.88
N VAL A 563 10.55 6.07 18.26
CA VAL A 563 10.96 7.47 18.09
C VAL A 563 9.91 8.31 18.77
N ARG A 564 10.30 9.31 19.57
CA ARG A 564 9.35 10.21 20.22
C ARG A 564 8.43 10.84 19.18
N ASN A 565 7.14 10.90 19.49
CA ASN A 565 5.99 11.20 18.63
C ASN A 565 5.55 10.07 17.67
N GLY A 566 6.39 9.08 17.39
CA GLY A 566 6.09 7.97 16.48
C GLY A 566 6.41 8.28 15.01
N ILE A 567 6.13 7.29 14.15
CA ILE A 567 6.33 7.36 12.70
C ILE A 567 5.02 7.74 12.00
N ASP A 568 5.09 8.70 11.10
CA ASP A 568 3.94 9.26 10.39
C ASP A 568 3.61 8.47 9.12
N VAL A 569 2.72 7.50 9.29
CA VAL A 569 2.15 6.66 8.22
C VAL A 569 0.62 6.63 8.36
N PRO A 570 -0.11 6.44 7.24
CA PRO A 570 -1.56 6.47 7.26
C PRO A 570 -2.12 5.24 7.97
N GLN A 571 -3.29 5.40 8.59
CA GLN A 571 -4.06 4.26 9.09
C GLN A 571 -4.76 3.55 7.91
N TYR A 572 -4.74 2.22 7.92
CA TYR A 572 -5.52 1.38 7.04
C TYR A 572 -6.34 0.42 7.89
N LEU A 573 -7.68 0.50 7.78
CA LEU A 573 -8.61 -0.23 8.65
C LEU A 573 -8.29 -0.01 10.15
N GLY A 574 -8.06 1.25 10.53
CA GLY A 574 -7.86 1.65 11.94
C GLY A 574 -6.44 1.53 12.49
N SER A 575 -5.46 0.99 11.74
CA SER A 575 -4.10 0.74 12.25
C SER A 575 -3.00 1.15 11.25
N ARG A 576 -1.84 1.54 11.79
CA ARG A 576 -0.59 1.85 11.08
C ARG A 576 0.30 0.64 10.84
N SER A 577 -0.07 -0.53 11.36
CA SER A 577 0.73 -1.74 11.24
C SER A 577 0.87 -2.19 9.78
N THR A 578 2.04 -2.68 9.39
CA THR A 578 2.26 -3.26 8.06
C THR A 578 1.76 -4.70 8.04
N PHE A 579 0.83 -5.02 7.12
CA PHE A 579 0.59 -6.39 6.68
C PHE A 579 1.20 -6.58 5.29
N ALA A 580 2.46 -7.03 5.25
CA ALA A 580 3.26 -7.07 4.02
C ALA A 580 2.67 -8.00 2.96
N LEU A 581 2.08 -9.13 3.38
CA LEU A 581 1.47 -10.11 2.49
C LEU A 581 0.24 -9.49 1.79
N GLY A 582 -0.64 -8.81 2.54
CA GLY A 582 -1.79 -8.07 2.00
C GLY A 582 -1.42 -6.74 1.32
N GLN A 583 -0.15 -6.33 1.41
CA GLN A 583 0.40 -5.14 0.80
C GLN A 583 -0.31 -3.82 1.20
N PHE A 584 -0.62 -3.67 2.49
CA PHE A 584 -1.24 -2.45 3.05
C PHE A 584 -0.78 -2.14 4.48
N GLY A 585 -1.04 -0.90 4.92
CA GLY A 585 -0.58 -0.38 6.21
C GLY A 585 0.92 -0.07 6.28
N GLY A 586 1.36 0.62 7.33
CA GLY A 586 2.74 1.09 7.49
C GLY A 586 3.27 1.90 6.31
N HIS A 587 4.56 1.76 6.00
CA HIS A 587 5.17 2.48 4.89
C HIS A 587 4.88 1.76 3.56
N ALA A 588 3.89 2.29 2.82
CA ALA A 588 3.49 1.81 1.50
C ALA A 588 3.09 0.31 1.44
N GLY A 589 2.61 -0.27 2.55
CA GLY A 589 2.15 -1.66 2.58
C GLY A 589 3.27 -2.71 2.58
N ARG A 590 4.53 -2.34 2.78
CA ARG A 590 5.67 -3.25 2.58
C ARG A 590 6.73 -3.11 3.67
N THR A 591 7.73 -3.99 3.62
CA THR A 591 8.98 -3.81 4.35
C THR A 591 9.78 -2.63 3.81
N LEU A 592 10.66 -2.09 4.65
CA LEU A 592 11.53 -0.96 4.32
C LEU A 592 12.50 -1.33 3.18
N LYS A 593 12.86 -0.33 2.39
CA LYS A 593 13.83 -0.40 1.29
C LYS A 593 14.84 0.73 1.41
N VAL A 594 15.97 0.56 0.72
CA VAL A 594 16.99 1.63 0.59
C VAL A 594 16.34 2.90 0.04
N ALA A 595 16.74 4.04 0.60
CA ALA A 595 16.26 5.38 0.27
C ALA A 595 14.80 5.69 0.67
N ASP A 596 14.12 4.79 1.39
CA ASP A 596 12.85 5.13 2.03
C ASP A 596 13.07 6.30 3.01
N LEU A 597 12.14 7.27 2.97
CA LEU A 597 12.06 8.35 3.94
C LEU A 597 10.84 8.13 4.83
N LEU A 598 11.10 7.95 6.12
CA LEU A 598 10.08 7.74 7.15
C LEU A 598 9.87 9.05 7.92
N PRO A 599 8.76 9.77 7.72
CA PRO A 599 8.53 11.01 8.45
C PRO A 599 8.26 10.71 9.92
N ILE A 600 8.80 11.56 10.79
CA ILE A 600 8.52 11.56 12.22
C ILE A 600 7.25 12.36 12.44
N SER A 601 6.31 11.80 13.21
CA SER A 601 5.04 12.46 13.51
C SER A 601 5.27 13.81 14.22
N ARG A 602 4.46 14.80 13.86
CA ARG A 602 4.49 16.16 14.40
C ARG A 602 3.12 16.49 14.98
N PRO A 603 2.85 16.16 16.26
CA PRO A 603 1.52 16.30 16.86
C PRO A 603 0.93 17.72 16.83
N GLN A 604 1.77 18.75 16.62
CA GLN A 604 1.35 20.12 16.43
C GLN A 604 0.74 20.42 15.05
N LEU A 605 0.95 19.56 14.04
CA LEU A 605 0.33 19.70 12.72
C LEU A 605 -1.08 19.12 12.74
N ALA A 606 -2.04 19.84 12.16
CA ALA A 606 -3.44 19.38 12.06
C ALA A 606 -3.59 18.06 11.27
N ALA A 607 -2.70 17.82 10.31
CA ALA A 607 -2.61 16.59 9.54
C ALA A 607 -2.08 15.39 10.34
N CYS A 608 -1.39 15.59 11.47
CA CYS A 608 -0.83 14.49 12.25
C CYS A 608 -1.94 13.72 12.95
N THR A 609 -2.13 12.46 12.57
CA THR A 609 -3.13 11.57 13.17
C THR A 609 -2.58 10.76 14.36
N THR A 610 -1.28 10.87 14.63
CA THR A 610 -0.64 10.24 15.80
C THR A 610 -0.85 11.11 17.04
N PRO A 611 -1.40 10.57 18.14
CA PRO A 611 -1.56 11.33 19.38
C PRO A 611 -0.21 11.80 19.96
N ALA A 612 -0.24 12.95 20.63
CA ALA A 612 0.95 13.50 21.29
C ALA A 612 1.48 12.56 22.39
N PRO A 613 2.79 12.61 22.71
CA PRO A 613 3.37 11.91 23.85
C PRO A 613 2.62 12.18 25.16
N VAL A 614 2.42 11.14 25.98
CA VAL A 614 1.67 11.20 27.24
C VAL A 614 2.56 11.39 28.47
N SER A 615 3.88 11.27 28.29
CA SER A 615 4.85 11.44 29.37
C SER A 615 6.21 11.93 28.83
N GLU A 616 7.08 12.33 29.75
CA GLU A 616 8.49 12.61 29.44
C GLU A 616 9.27 11.29 29.25
N PRO A 617 10.33 11.30 28.42
CA PRO A 617 11.17 10.13 28.24
C PRO A 617 11.83 9.67 29.56
N GLN A 618 11.84 8.37 29.80
CA GLN A 618 12.35 7.77 31.04
C GLN A 618 12.93 6.38 30.80
N ALA A 619 14.07 6.08 31.43
CA ALA A 619 14.66 4.74 31.40
C ALA A 619 13.84 3.73 32.22
N ILE A 620 13.92 2.46 31.84
CA ILE A 620 13.25 1.36 32.55
C ILE A 620 14.05 0.90 33.78
N SER A 621 13.39 0.28 34.76
CA SER A 621 14.08 -0.48 35.79
C SER A 621 14.83 -1.68 35.17
N PRO A 622 16.12 -1.92 35.50
CA PRO A 622 16.85 -3.09 34.99
C PRO A 622 16.17 -4.43 35.27
N SER A 623 15.42 -4.52 36.38
CA SER A 623 14.66 -5.72 36.75
C SER A 623 13.47 -6.05 35.84
N LEU A 624 13.10 -5.14 34.94
CA LEU A 624 12.00 -5.30 33.99
C LEU A 624 12.50 -5.69 32.59
N ILE A 625 13.81 -5.63 32.34
CA ILE A 625 14.40 -6.04 31.06
C ILE A 625 14.21 -7.56 30.91
N PRO A 626 13.57 -8.04 29.83
CA PRO A 626 13.36 -9.47 29.63
C PRO A 626 14.68 -10.22 29.42
N GLU A 627 14.73 -11.48 29.90
CA GLU A 627 15.83 -12.39 29.59
C GLU A 627 15.53 -13.15 28.29
N TYR A 628 16.52 -13.16 27.38
CA TYR A 628 16.46 -13.86 26.10
C TYR A 628 17.37 -15.10 26.14
N GLY A 629 16.86 -16.24 25.72
CA GLY A 629 17.62 -17.50 25.73
C GLY A 629 17.26 -18.42 24.56
N GLU A 630 17.80 -19.63 24.57
CA GLU A 630 17.55 -20.66 23.55
C GLU A 630 16.46 -21.66 23.97
N LEU A 631 16.18 -21.75 25.27
CA LEU A 631 15.08 -22.55 25.82
C LEU A 631 14.03 -21.63 26.44
N TRP A 632 12.86 -21.60 25.83
CA TRP A 632 11.74 -20.76 26.23
C TRP A 632 10.71 -21.56 27.00
N ARG A 633 10.35 -21.09 28.19
CA ARG A 633 9.20 -21.62 28.94
C ARG A 633 7.99 -20.71 28.71
N ILE A 634 6.93 -21.25 28.11
CA ILE A 634 5.75 -20.48 27.69
C ILE A 634 4.49 -21.01 28.37
N GLY A 635 3.79 -20.14 29.10
CA GLY A 635 2.52 -20.45 29.75
C GLY A 635 1.37 -20.52 28.74
N VAL A 636 0.59 -21.61 28.79
CA VAL A 636 -0.54 -21.85 27.89
C VAL A 636 -1.80 -22.24 28.66
N LEU A 637 -2.97 -21.92 28.10
CA LEU A 637 -4.25 -22.41 28.58
C LEU A 637 -4.63 -23.67 27.80
N TYR A 638 -5.16 -24.67 28.49
CA TYR A 638 -5.56 -25.94 27.90
C TYR A 638 -6.92 -25.83 27.20
N GLY A 639 -6.94 -26.04 25.89
CA GLY A 639 -8.10 -25.87 25.01
C GLY A 639 -7.79 -25.08 23.73
N PRO A 640 -8.67 -25.12 22.72
CA PRO A 640 -10.01 -25.72 22.77
C PRO A 640 -10.09 -27.23 22.58
N HIS A 641 -9.18 -27.84 21.82
CA HIS A 641 -9.32 -29.21 21.29
C HIS A 641 -8.34 -30.20 21.94
N GLY A 642 -8.22 -30.18 23.27
CA GLY A 642 -7.34 -31.11 24.00
C GLY A 642 -7.88 -32.56 24.07
N ALA A 643 -7.23 -33.40 24.87
CA ALA A 643 -7.72 -34.74 25.20
C ALA A 643 -8.98 -34.70 26.10
N PRO A 644 -9.87 -35.71 26.03
CA PRO A 644 -9.78 -36.93 25.21
C PRO A 644 -10.54 -36.86 23.86
N ASP A 645 -11.20 -35.76 23.53
CA ASP A 645 -12.10 -35.70 22.36
C ASP A 645 -11.36 -35.83 21.02
N PHE A 646 -10.11 -35.33 20.96
CA PHE A 646 -9.30 -35.28 19.73
C PHE A 646 -7.93 -35.97 19.89
N PHE A 647 -7.28 -35.75 21.03
CA PHE A 647 -5.98 -36.32 21.36
C PHE A 647 -6.11 -37.38 22.45
N THR A 648 -5.20 -38.36 22.46
CA THR A 648 -5.09 -39.27 23.61
C THR A 648 -4.51 -38.52 24.82
N GLN A 649 -4.81 -38.99 26.04
CA GLN A 649 -4.24 -38.38 27.25
C GLN A 649 -2.71 -38.44 27.22
N ASP A 650 -2.13 -39.58 26.83
CA ASP A 650 -0.69 -39.77 26.68
C ASP A 650 -0.07 -38.75 25.71
N ALA A 651 -0.76 -38.40 24.62
CA ALA A 651 -0.26 -37.41 23.66
C ALA A 651 -0.20 -36.00 24.24
N ILE A 652 -1.16 -35.64 25.10
CA ILE A 652 -1.15 -34.35 25.81
C ILE A 652 -0.07 -34.34 26.90
N ASP A 653 0.09 -35.45 27.63
CA ASP A 653 1.14 -35.57 28.65
C ASP A 653 2.53 -35.47 27.99
N GLU A 654 2.75 -36.13 26.85
CA GLU A 654 3.98 -36.02 26.05
C GLU A 654 4.16 -34.60 25.49
N PHE A 655 3.09 -33.94 25.05
CA PHE A 655 3.13 -32.55 24.56
C PHE A 655 3.71 -31.59 25.59
N PHE A 656 3.28 -31.69 26.86
CA PHE A 656 3.76 -30.85 27.95
C PHE A 656 5.13 -31.28 28.51
N ALA A 657 5.50 -32.56 28.38
CA ALA A 657 6.81 -33.07 28.81
C ALA A 657 7.95 -32.73 27.83
N SER A 658 7.62 -32.50 26.56
CA SER A 658 8.59 -32.36 25.47
C SER A 658 9.14 -30.96 25.30
N ASP A 659 10.38 -30.88 24.80
CA ASP A 659 10.92 -29.66 24.19
C ASP A 659 10.58 -29.66 22.70
N TRP A 660 9.89 -28.61 22.25
CA TRP A 660 9.54 -28.40 20.85
C TRP A 660 10.59 -27.51 20.18
N GLN A 661 11.25 -28.00 19.14
CA GLN A 661 12.23 -27.21 18.40
C GLN A 661 11.53 -26.31 17.37
N VAL A 662 11.95 -25.06 17.28
CA VAL A 662 11.47 -24.12 16.26
C VAL A 662 12.05 -24.47 14.90
N HIS A 663 11.18 -24.77 13.95
CA HIS A 663 11.53 -25.12 12.58
C HIS A 663 11.92 -23.88 11.76
N TYR A 664 12.81 -24.04 10.77
CA TYR A 664 13.27 -22.94 9.92
C TYR A 664 12.17 -22.26 9.10
N ASN A 665 11.10 -22.97 8.73
CA ASN A 665 9.90 -22.41 8.09
C ASN A 665 8.96 -21.66 9.06
N SER A 666 9.50 -20.71 9.83
CA SER A 666 8.79 -19.89 10.81
C SER A 666 8.87 -18.41 10.45
N ASN A 667 7.75 -17.69 10.51
CA ASN A 667 7.70 -16.24 10.28
C ASN A 667 6.48 -15.61 10.99
N ARG A 668 6.12 -14.37 10.64
CA ARG A 668 4.97 -13.65 11.24
C ARG A 668 3.60 -14.30 10.98
N LEU A 669 3.50 -15.21 9.99
CA LEU A 669 2.28 -15.98 9.73
C LEU A 669 2.12 -17.11 10.76
N GLY A 670 3.23 -17.62 11.28
CA GLY A 670 3.23 -18.70 12.25
C GLY A 670 4.62 -19.27 12.50
N VAL A 671 4.82 -19.78 13.71
CA VAL A 671 6.07 -20.41 14.15
C VAL A 671 5.87 -21.92 14.15
N ARG A 672 6.50 -22.62 13.20
CA ARG A 672 6.37 -24.07 13.04
C ARG A 672 7.27 -24.79 14.04
N LEU A 673 6.78 -25.90 14.56
CA LEU A 673 7.47 -26.68 15.59
C LEU A 673 7.79 -28.09 15.08
N VAL A 674 8.90 -28.64 15.58
CA VAL A 674 9.30 -30.04 15.44
C VAL A 674 9.31 -30.68 16.82
N GLY A 675 8.69 -31.84 16.93
CA GLY A 675 8.58 -32.57 18.18
C GLY A 675 7.85 -33.90 18.01
N PRO A 676 7.32 -34.48 19.09
CA PRO A 676 6.64 -35.77 19.06
C PRO A 676 5.40 -35.74 18.17
N LYS A 677 5.09 -36.89 17.56
CA LYS A 677 3.86 -37.07 16.78
C LYS A 677 2.67 -37.30 17.72
N PRO A 678 1.52 -36.64 17.51
CA PRO A 678 0.37 -36.81 18.37
C PRO A 678 -0.28 -38.19 18.22
N GLY A 679 -0.79 -38.72 19.34
CA GLY A 679 -1.79 -39.79 19.34
C GLY A 679 -3.20 -39.22 19.20
N TRP A 680 -3.99 -39.78 18.28
CA TRP A 680 -5.36 -39.35 17.97
C TRP A 680 -6.40 -40.31 18.57
N THR A 681 -7.51 -39.78 19.10
CA THR A 681 -8.62 -40.61 19.63
C THR A 681 -9.67 -41.00 18.59
N ARG A 682 -9.56 -40.43 17.39
CA ARG A 682 -10.45 -40.69 16.26
C ARG A 682 -9.66 -41.14 15.02
N PRO A 683 -10.26 -41.97 14.14
CA PRO A 683 -9.57 -42.52 12.98
C PRO A 683 -9.46 -41.53 11.80
N ASN A 684 -10.33 -40.51 11.73
CA ASN A 684 -10.33 -39.47 10.69
C ASN A 684 -11.20 -38.26 11.15
N GLY A 685 -11.28 -37.21 10.32
CA GLY A 685 -12.09 -36.01 10.55
C GLY A 685 -13.48 -36.03 9.87
N GLY A 686 -13.88 -37.15 9.28
CA GLY A 686 -15.17 -37.29 8.58
C GLY A 686 -15.32 -36.33 7.39
N GLU A 687 -16.47 -35.68 7.29
CA GLU A 687 -16.83 -34.72 6.22
C GLU A 687 -15.89 -33.50 6.14
N ALA A 688 -15.19 -33.17 7.23
CA ALA A 688 -14.25 -32.05 7.28
C ALA A 688 -12.87 -32.38 6.70
N GLY A 689 -12.54 -33.67 6.51
CA GLY A 689 -11.27 -34.11 5.96
C GLY A 689 -10.82 -35.47 6.48
N LEU A 690 -9.89 -36.07 5.73
CA LEU A 690 -9.40 -37.42 5.96
C LEU A 690 -8.47 -37.57 7.16
N HIS A 691 -7.80 -36.49 7.59
CA HIS A 691 -6.85 -36.56 8.69
C HIS A 691 -7.58 -36.41 10.04
N PRO A 692 -7.21 -37.16 11.09
CA PRO A 692 -7.78 -37.01 12.44
C PRO A 692 -7.64 -35.63 13.07
N SER A 693 -6.80 -34.75 12.53
CA SER A 693 -6.70 -33.36 12.97
C SER A 693 -7.81 -32.47 12.38
N ASN A 694 -8.54 -32.93 11.36
CA ASN A 694 -9.49 -32.09 10.62
C ASN A 694 -10.79 -31.87 11.39
N VAL A 695 -11.23 -30.61 11.43
CA VAL A 695 -12.52 -30.19 11.98
C VAL A 695 -13.21 -29.30 10.96
N HIS A 696 -14.53 -29.19 11.04
CA HIS A 696 -15.24 -28.20 10.24
C HIS A 696 -14.65 -26.82 10.54
N ASP A 697 -14.38 -26.05 9.49
CA ASP A 697 -13.60 -24.82 9.59
C ASP A 697 -14.19 -23.88 10.66
N CYS A 698 -13.35 -23.53 11.62
CA CYS A 698 -13.64 -22.70 12.78
C CYS A 698 -12.53 -21.68 12.94
N GLU A 699 -12.81 -20.58 13.62
CA GLU A 699 -11.79 -19.58 13.86
C GLU A 699 -10.76 -20.03 14.87
N TYR A 700 -9.59 -19.44 14.72
CA TYR A 700 -8.48 -19.61 15.64
C TYR A 700 -8.30 -18.40 16.54
N ALA A 701 -7.85 -18.67 17.77
CA ALA A 701 -7.26 -17.67 18.64
C ALA A 701 -5.83 -17.36 18.18
N ILE A 702 -5.41 -16.11 18.33
CA ILE A 702 -4.00 -15.74 18.21
C ILE A 702 -3.25 -16.42 19.37
N GLY A 703 -2.17 -17.12 19.06
CA GLY A 703 -1.45 -17.95 20.02
C GLY A 703 -1.90 -19.40 20.09
N ALA A 704 -2.92 -19.80 19.33
CA ALA A 704 -3.31 -21.20 19.25
C ALA A 704 -2.18 -22.04 18.62
N ILE A 705 -1.92 -23.21 19.20
CA ILE A 705 -0.99 -24.20 18.63
C ILE A 705 -1.84 -25.08 17.70
N ASN A 706 -1.77 -24.82 16.41
CA ASN A 706 -2.58 -25.48 15.40
C ASN A 706 -1.88 -26.72 14.83
N PHE A 707 -2.55 -27.88 14.83
CA PHE A 707 -2.01 -29.12 14.26
C PHE A 707 -2.44 -29.30 12.80
N THR A 708 -1.61 -28.80 11.89
CA THR A 708 -1.79 -28.98 10.44
C THR A 708 -1.38 -30.40 10.02
N GLY A 709 -2.27 -31.36 10.24
CA GLY A 709 -1.91 -32.77 10.20
C GLY A 709 -1.21 -33.18 11.51
N ASP A 710 -0.06 -33.84 11.41
CA ASP A 710 0.75 -34.22 12.57
C ASP A 710 1.74 -33.15 13.03
N PHE A 711 1.82 -32.02 12.32
CA PHE A 711 2.82 -30.99 12.56
C PHE A 711 2.21 -29.72 13.16
N PRO A 712 2.65 -29.29 14.36
CA PRO A 712 2.14 -28.09 15.00
C PRO A 712 2.77 -26.80 14.46
N VAL A 713 1.96 -25.74 14.47
CA VAL A 713 2.37 -24.35 14.20
C VAL A 713 1.68 -23.42 15.19
N ILE A 714 2.44 -22.52 15.82
CA ILE A 714 1.89 -21.45 16.63
C ILE A 714 1.33 -20.40 15.67
N LEU A 715 0.03 -20.11 15.75
CA LEU A 715 -0.62 -19.06 14.97
C LEU A 715 -0.36 -17.71 15.62
N THR A 716 0.07 -16.74 14.82
CA THR A 716 0.65 -15.49 15.34
C THR A 716 -0.01 -14.27 14.69
N ARG A 717 0.60 -13.09 14.84
CA ARG A 717 -0.05 -11.80 14.55
C ARG A 717 -0.45 -11.58 13.09
N ASP A 718 0.25 -12.18 12.12
CA ASP A 718 -0.14 -12.19 10.69
C ASP A 718 -0.71 -13.56 10.26
N GLY A 719 -1.07 -14.40 11.21
CA GLY A 719 -1.56 -15.75 10.96
C GLY A 719 -2.99 -15.80 10.41
N PRO A 720 -3.41 -16.98 9.94
CA PRO A 720 -4.75 -17.19 9.40
C PRO A 720 -5.82 -17.14 10.50
N SER A 721 -7.03 -16.69 10.13
CA SER A 721 -8.16 -16.63 11.06
C SER A 721 -9.01 -17.91 11.05
N LEU A 722 -9.68 -18.22 9.94
CA LEU A 722 -10.52 -19.39 9.78
C LEU A 722 -9.69 -20.58 9.28
N GLY A 723 -9.91 -21.75 9.84
CA GLY A 723 -9.37 -22.99 9.28
C GLY A 723 -9.90 -24.26 9.93
N GLY A 724 -9.55 -25.41 9.34
CA GLY A 724 -10.14 -26.71 9.68
C GLY A 724 -9.20 -27.68 10.38
N PHE A 725 -8.46 -27.23 11.40
CA PHE A 725 -7.52 -28.05 12.17
C PHE A 725 -7.66 -27.83 13.67
N VAL A 726 -7.44 -28.87 14.47
CA VAL A 726 -7.53 -28.79 15.95
C VAL A 726 -6.38 -28.02 16.59
N CYS A 727 -6.64 -27.49 17.79
CA CYS A 727 -5.71 -26.72 18.61
C CYS A 727 -5.81 -27.16 20.07
N PRO A 728 -4.87 -27.93 20.63
CA PRO A 728 -4.99 -28.45 22.00
C PRO A 728 -4.74 -27.40 23.08
N VAL A 729 -3.98 -26.34 22.78
CA VAL A 729 -3.64 -25.27 23.72
C VAL A 729 -3.58 -23.91 23.02
N THR A 730 -3.74 -22.84 23.80
CA THR A 730 -3.54 -21.45 23.37
C THR A 730 -2.59 -20.73 24.33
N ILE A 731 -1.58 -20.03 23.78
CA ILE A 731 -0.64 -19.22 24.56
C ILE A 731 -1.37 -18.04 25.20
N ALA A 732 -1.12 -17.79 26.48
CA ALA A 732 -1.71 -16.65 27.18
C ALA A 732 -1.23 -15.32 26.56
N LYS A 733 -2.09 -14.30 26.51
CA LYS A 733 -1.77 -13.00 25.90
C LYS A 733 -0.45 -12.42 26.43
N ALA A 734 -0.24 -12.44 27.75
CA ALA A 734 0.96 -11.92 28.40
C ALA A 734 2.24 -12.74 28.14
N GLU A 735 2.12 -13.92 27.53
CA GLU A 735 3.24 -14.82 27.20
C GLU A 735 3.55 -14.82 25.69
N LEU A 736 2.66 -14.31 24.84
CA LEU A 736 2.80 -14.27 23.39
C LEU A 736 4.08 -13.58 22.92
N TRP A 737 4.56 -12.58 23.65
CA TRP A 737 5.76 -11.84 23.30
C TRP A 737 7.00 -12.74 23.16
N LYS A 738 7.08 -13.84 23.92
CA LYS A 738 8.15 -14.84 23.83
C LYS A 738 8.21 -15.47 22.45
N VAL A 739 7.06 -15.74 21.83
CA VAL A 739 6.95 -16.25 20.46
C VAL A 739 7.50 -15.24 19.45
N GLY A 740 7.42 -13.95 19.75
CA GLY A 740 8.06 -12.90 18.95
C GLY A 740 9.58 -12.96 18.94
N GLN A 741 10.18 -13.66 19.91
CA GLN A 741 11.62 -13.71 20.13
C GLN A 741 12.28 -15.04 19.79
N VAL A 742 11.48 -16.09 19.54
CA VAL A 742 12.04 -17.37 19.11
C VAL A 742 12.56 -17.30 17.68
N LYS A 743 13.67 -18.00 17.43
CA LYS A 743 14.29 -18.16 16.10
C LYS A 743 14.47 -19.64 15.76
N PRO A 744 14.68 -20.01 14.48
CA PRO A 744 14.98 -21.38 14.10
C PRO A 744 16.09 -22.00 14.95
N GLY A 745 15.86 -23.22 15.45
CA GLY A 745 16.77 -23.94 16.34
C GLY A 745 16.47 -23.79 17.84
N ASP A 746 15.79 -22.72 18.27
CA ASP A 746 15.37 -22.55 19.66
C ASP A 746 14.44 -23.68 20.09
N ARG A 747 14.37 -23.94 21.40
CA ARG A 747 13.47 -24.90 22.03
C ARG A 747 12.41 -24.19 22.85
N ILE A 748 11.20 -24.73 22.83
CA ILE A 748 10.05 -24.25 23.58
C ILE A 748 9.52 -25.38 24.46
N ARG A 749 9.34 -25.11 25.75
CA ARG A 749 8.60 -25.97 26.67
C ARG A 749 7.34 -25.27 27.13
N PHE A 750 6.19 -25.84 26.76
CA PHE A 750 4.90 -25.36 27.22
C PHE A 750 4.60 -25.84 28.63
N TYR A 751 3.90 -25.02 29.41
CA TYR A 751 3.38 -25.44 30.71
C TYR A 751 1.98 -24.85 30.93
N PRO A 752 1.07 -25.61 31.55
CA PRO A 752 -0.31 -25.17 31.68
C PRO A 752 -0.45 -24.13 32.79
N ILE A 753 -1.28 -23.11 32.55
CA ILE A 753 -1.66 -22.07 33.52
C ILE A 753 -3.18 -21.88 33.56
N SER A 754 -3.71 -21.36 34.67
CA SER A 754 -5.14 -21.05 34.79
C SER A 754 -5.49 -19.71 34.13
N VAL A 755 -6.79 -19.47 33.87
CA VAL A 755 -7.26 -18.17 33.34
C VAL A 755 -7.00 -17.04 34.33
N GLU A 756 -7.11 -17.30 35.64
CA GLU A 756 -6.81 -16.32 36.69
C GLU A 756 -5.33 -15.95 36.71
N GLU A 757 -4.43 -16.92 36.53
CA GLU A 757 -3.00 -16.66 36.40
C GLU A 757 -2.70 -15.84 35.13
N ALA A 758 -3.29 -16.19 33.99
CA ALA A 758 -3.11 -15.46 32.74
C ALA A 758 -3.56 -13.99 32.85
N VAL A 759 -4.73 -13.74 33.44
CA VAL A 759 -5.26 -12.39 33.71
C VAL A 759 -4.38 -11.63 34.69
N ALA A 760 -3.85 -12.30 35.72
CA ALA A 760 -2.92 -11.67 36.67
C ALA A 760 -1.61 -11.26 36.00
N ARG A 761 -1.08 -12.10 35.09
CA ARG A 761 0.09 -11.80 34.26
C ARG A 761 -0.16 -10.61 33.34
N GLU A 762 -1.31 -10.54 32.68
CA GLU A 762 -1.70 -9.40 31.85
C GLU A 762 -1.76 -8.10 32.68
N LYS A 763 -2.43 -8.11 33.84
CA LYS A 763 -2.48 -6.94 34.74
C LYS A 763 -1.10 -6.50 35.22
N ALA A 764 -0.23 -7.45 35.56
CA ALA A 764 1.14 -7.15 35.97
C ALA A 764 1.95 -6.54 34.82
N GLN A 765 1.74 -7.03 33.59
CA GLN A 765 2.39 -6.51 32.38
C GLN A 765 1.94 -5.07 32.07
N GLU A 766 0.63 -4.79 32.08
CA GLU A 766 0.09 -3.43 31.87
C GLU A 766 0.65 -2.45 32.91
N ARG A 767 0.64 -2.83 34.20
CA ARG A 767 1.23 -2.02 35.26
C ARG A 767 2.73 -1.79 35.05
N SER A 768 3.44 -2.80 34.57
CA SER A 768 4.88 -2.69 34.34
C SER A 768 5.21 -1.77 33.17
N ILE A 769 4.38 -1.78 32.12
CA ILE A 769 4.49 -0.83 31.01
C ILE A 769 4.19 0.58 31.51
N GLU A 770 3.07 0.80 32.21
CA GLU A 770 2.68 2.13 32.70
C GLU A 770 3.76 2.76 33.61
N THR A 771 4.28 1.96 34.54
CA THR A 771 5.20 2.42 35.60
C THR A 771 6.68 2.30 35.24
N LEU A 772 7.05 1.56 34.19
CA LEU A 772 8.43 1.18 33.85
C LEU A 772 9.17 0.42 34.97
N HIS A 773 8.42 -0.23 35.86
CA HIS A 773 8.94 -1.04 36.97
C HIS A 773 8.35 -2.44 36.96
N ALA A 774 9.11 -3.43 37.42
CA ALA A 774 8.60 -4.79 37.54
C ALA A 774 7.45 -4.86 38.56
N SER A 775 6.37 -5.54 38.18
CA SER A 775 5.25 -5.85 39.08
C SER A 775 5.37 -7.25 39.65
N HIS A 776 5.04 -7.40 40.93
CA HIS A 776 4.99 -8.70 41.61
C HIS A 776 3.77 -9.52 41.14
N LEU A 777 3.99 -10.81 40.88
CA LEU A 777 2.95 -11.80 40.56
C LEU A 777 2.74 -12.74 41.75
N ALA A 778 1.48 -13.07 42.06
CA ALA A 778 1.17 -14.09 43.06
C ALA A 778 1.57 -15.49 42.57
N GLU A 779 1.78 -16.42 43.49
CA GLU A 779 1.95 -17.83 43.15
C GLU A 779 0.59 -18.45 42.82
N PHE A 780 0.53 -19.23 41.74
CA PHE A 780 -0.65 -19.95 41.28
C PHE A 780 -0.35 -21.45 41.24
N ALA A 781 -1.36 -22.27 41.55
CA ALA A 781 -1.25 -23.72 41.43
C ALA A 781 -1.35 -24.15 39.96
N THR A 782 -0.58 -25.17 39.57
CA THR A 782 -0.71 -25.78 38.25
C THR A 782 -2.12 -26.36 38.07
N PRO A 783 -2.84 -25.98 37.00
CA PRO A 783 -4.20 -26.48 36.78
C PRO A 783 -4.19 -27.97 36.45
N SER A 784 -5.23 -28.69 36.92
CA SER A 784 -5.45 -30.09 36.53
C SER A 784 -5.95 -30.17 35.10
N LEU A 785 -5.33 -31.05 34.29
CA LEU A 785 -5.70 -31.33 32.91
C LEU A 785 -6.57 -32.60 32.77
N ALA A 786 -6.82 -33.30 33.88
CA ALA A 786 -7.65 -34.50 33.91
C ALA A 786 -9.11 -34.17 33.59
N ASP A 787 -9.79 -35.12 32.97
CA ASP A 787 -11.22 -35.04 32.71
C ASP A 787 -12.03 -34.90 34.01
N ARG A 788 -13.17 -34.23 33.91
CA ARG A 788 -14.11 -34.03 35.02
C ARG A 788 -15.45 -34.61 34.61
N ASP A 789 -15.90 -35.62 35.32
CA ASP A 789 -17.16 -36.34 35.05
C ASP A 789 -17.30 -36.81 33.59
N GLY A 790 -16.18 -37.25 32.98
CA GLY A 790 -16.14 -37.72 31.59
C GLY A 790 -16.10 -36.62 30.53
N VAL A 791 -15.92 -35.36 30.92
CA VAL A 791 -15.77 -34.20 30.02
C VAL A 791 -14.34 -33.67 30.09
N SER A 792 -13.75 -33.34 28.93
CA SER A 792 -12.42 -32.74 28.82
C SER A 792 -12.29 -31.48 29.70
N ALA A 793 -11.12 -31.29 30.33
CA ALA A 793 -10.80 -30.06 31.07
C ALA A 793 -10.76 -28.80 30.19
N THR A 794 -10.80 -28.95 28.86
CA THR A 794 -10.92 -27.85 27.90
C THR A 794 -12.33 -27.27 27.81
N VAL A 795 -13.34 -27.96 28.35
CA VAL A 795 -14.74 -27.54 28.31
C VAL A 795 -15.08 -26.72 29.55
N LEU A 796 -15.54 -25.50 29.32
CA LEU A 796 -16.07 -24.61 30.36
C LEU A 796 -17.48 -25.05 30.77
N ILE A 797 -18.34 -25.32 29.77
CA ILE A 797 -19.71 -25.79 29.95
C ILE A 797 -20.09 -26.71 28.78
N SER A 798 -20.77 -27.82 29.08
CA SER A 798 -21.40 -28.69 28.09
C SER A 798 -22.90 -28.78 28.36
N LEU A 799 -23.72 -28.55 27.34
CA LEU A 799 -25.17 -28.67 27.38
C LEU A 799 -25.61 -29.81 26.47
N PRO A 800 -26.42 -30.77 26.94
CA PRO A 800 -27.00 -31.79 26.08
C PRO A 800 -28.02 -31.19 25.11
N ALA A 801 -28.31 -31.91 24.02
CA ALA A 801 -29.37 -31.52 23.11
C ALA A 801 -30.74 -31.47 23.84
N ALA A 802 -31.55 -30.47 23.50
CA ALA A 802 -32.88 -30.25 24.06
C ALA A 802 -33.89 -29.95 22.92
N ALA A 803 -35.18 -29.86 23.24
CA ALA A 803 -36.20 -29.55 22.24
C ALA A 803 -35.95 -28.17 21.61
N GLY A 804 -35.57 -28.15 20.33
CA GLY A 804 -35.27 -26.92 19.58
C GLY A 804 -33.86 -26.37 19.77
N ALA A 805 -32.96 -27.08 20.48
CA ALA A 805 -31.56 -26.68 20.66
C ALA A 805 -30.61 -27.89 20.50
N PRO A 806 -29.54 -27.79 19.69
CA PRO A 806 -28.55 -28.85 19.57
C PRO A 806 -27.74 -28.99 20.87
N ALA A 807 -26.91 -30.02 20.98
CA ALA A 807 -25.87 -30.05 22.02
C ALA A 807 -24.93 -28.84 21.83
N ILE A 808 -24.38 -28.30 22.93
CA ILE A 808 -23.54 -27.10 22.89
C ILE A 808 -22.34 -27.31 23.79
N VAL A 809 -21.15 -26.99 23.28
CA VAL A 809 -19.92 -27.04 24.04
C VAL A 809 -19.25 -25.66 24.03
N TYR A 810 -19.03 -25.10 25.21
CA TYR A 810 -18.26 -23.88 25.43
C TYR A 810 -16.85 -24.29 25.82
N ARG A 811 -15.86 -24.01 24.97
CA ARG A 811 -14.47 -24.40 25.16
C ARG A 811 -13.58 -23.21 25.51
N GLN A 812 -12.61 -23.47 26.38
CA GLN A 812 -11.50 -22.58 26.67
C GLN A 812 -10.67 -22.39 25.40
N ALA A 813 -10.45 -21.16 24.95
CA ALA A 813 -9.70 -20.88 23.72
C ALA A 813 -8.57 -19.86 23.93
N GLY A 814 -8.00 -19.84 25.14
CA GLY A 814 -7.05 -18.81 25.60
C GLY A 814 -7.69 -17.91 26.66
N ASP A 815 -6.95 -16.92 27.12
CA ASP A 815 -7.38 -15.99 28.18
C ASP A 815 -8.33 -14.88 27.69
N ASN A 816 -8.38 -14.65 26.37
CA ASN A 816 -9.22 -13.62 25.75
C ASN A 816 -10.18 -14.17 24.69
N TYR A 817 -10.43 -15.49 24.68
CA TYR A 817 -11.35 -16.12 23.73
C TYR A 817 -12.17 -17.25 24.38
N ILE A 818 -13.41 -17.41 23.91
CA ILE A 818 -14.24 -18.60 24.13
C ILE A 818 -14.66 -19.13 22.76
N LEU A 819 -14.52 -20.43 22.54
CA LEU A 819 -15.04 -21.10 21.34
C LEU A 819 -16.35 -21.81 21.70
N ILE A 820 -17.42 -21.50 20.98
CA ILE A 820 -18.73 -22.13 21.14
C ILE A 820 -18.94 -23.06 19.96
N GLU A 821 -19.27 -24.31 20.23
CA GLU A 821 -19.48 -25.35 19.21
C GLU A 821 -20.89 -25.95 19.33
N TYR A 822 -21.63 -26.01 18.22
CA TYR A 822 -23.00 -26.51 18.18
C TYR A 822 -23.11 -27.88 17.52
N GLY A 823 -23.85 -28.81 18.12
CA GLY A 823 -24.20 -30.12 17.55
C GLY A 823 -23.01 -31.06 17.37
N ASP A 824 -23.22 -32.12 16.61
CA ASP A 824 -22.14 -33.05 16.23
C ASP A 824 -21.19 -32.41 15.20
N ASN A 825 -20.02 -33.02 14.99
CA ASN A 825 -19.05 -32.57 13.99
C ASN A 825 -19.49 -32.99 12.57
N VAL A 826 -20.58 -32.38 12.10
CA VAL A 826 -21.20 -32.58 10.78
C VAL A 826 -21.53 -31.24 10.12
N LEU A 827 -21.67 -31.22 8.79
CA LEU A 827 -22.22 -30.04 8.12
C LEU A 827 -23.75 -30.02 8.22
N ASP A 828 -24.27 -29.13 9.08
CA ASP A 828 -25.69 -28.80 9.18
C ASP A 828 -25.90 -27.27 9.17
N LEU A 829 -26.66 -26.78 8.19
CA LEU A 829 -26.94 -25.35 8.04
C LEU A 829 -27.77 -24.79 9.20
N ALA A 830 -28.55 -25.61 9.91
CA ALA A 830 -29.27 -25.19 11.11
C ALA A 830 -28.30 -24.71 12.20
N LEU A 831 -27.15 -25.38 12.35
CA LEU A 831 -26.11 -25.00 13.31
C LEU A 831 -25.52 -23.63 12.96
N ARG A 832 -25.24 -23.39 11.66
CA ARG A 832 -24.74 -22.10 11.19
C ARG A 832 -25.73 -20.96 11.37
N LEU A 833 -27.02 -21.22 11.14
CA LEU A 833 -28.10 -20.26 11.37
C LEU A 833 -28.22 -19.93 12.86
N ARG A 834 -28.07 -20.91 13.75
CA ARG A 834 -28.03 -20.69 15.20
C ARG A 834 -26.86 -19.82 15.63
N VAL A 835 -25.66 -20.09 15.10
CA VAL A 835 -24.47 -19.22 15.27
C VAL A 835 -24.79 -17.78 14.89
N HIS A 836 -25.44 -17.56 13.74
CA HIS A 836 -25.83 -16.22 13.30
C HIS A 836 -26.77 -15.53 14.30
N LEU A 837 -27.78 -16.24 14.82
CA LEU A 837 -28.68 -15.65 15.82
C LEU A 837 -27.94 -15.26 17.11
N LEU A 838 -27.04 -16.10 17.62
CA LEU A 838 -26.24 -15.74 18.79
C LEU A 838 -25.37 -14.51 18.51
N MET A 839 -24.71 -14.45 17.35
CA MET A 839 -23.95 -13.27 16.93
C MET A 839 -24.81 -12.00 16.88
N GLU A 840 -26.01 -12.07 16.29
CA GLU A 840 -26.92 -10.93 16.25
C GLU A 840 -27.35 -10.48 17.64
N GLN A 841 -27.66 -11.42 18.54
CA GLN A 841 -28.02 -11.11 19.93
C GLN A 841 -26.86 -10.45 20.67
N LEU A 842 -25.63 -10.93 20.49
CA LEU A 842 -24.42 -10.32 21.06
C LEU A 842 -24.17 -8.91 20.51
N ARG A 843 -24.31 -8.71 19.19
CA ARG A 843 -24.20 -7.38 18.55
C ARG A 843 -25.27 -6.43 19.07
N LYS A 844 -26.52 -6.89 19.22
CA LYS A 844 -27.63 -6.11 19.81
C LYS A 844 -27.38 -5.77 21.28
N ARG A 845 -26.78 -6.69 22.05
CA ARG A 845 -26.43 -6.48 23.46
C ARG A 845 -25.31 -5.44 23.63
N ALA A 846 -24.38 -5.38 22.66
CA ALA A 846 -23.27 -4.42 22.60
C ALA A 846 -22.45 -4.33 23.91
N HIS A 847 -22.16 -5.48 24.54
CA HIS A 847 -21.41 -5.52 25.78
C HIS A 847 -19.95 -5.04 25.57
N PRO A 848 -19.44 -4.05 26.32
CA PRO A 848 -18.13 -3.43 26.06
C PRO A 848 -16.93 -4.38 26.25
N GLY A 849 -17.11 -5.45 27.04
CA GLY A 849 -16.11 -6.51 27.20
C GLY A 849 -16.00 -7.47 26.03
N VAL A 850 -17.02 -7.58 25.17
CA VAL A 850 -16.97 -8.39 23.94
C VAL A 850 -16.39 -7.54 22.82
N LYS A 851 -15.29 -7.99 22.22
CA LYS A 851 -14.51 -7.20 21.26
C LYS A 851 -14.77 -7.62 19.82
N GLU A 852 -14.78 -8.92 19.53
CA GLU A 852 -14.98 -9.45 18.17
C GLU A 852 -15.76 -10.77 18.22
N LEU A 853 -16.50 -11.04 17.15
CA LEU A 853 -17.34 -12.22 16.97
C LEU A 853 -17.00 -12.82 15.61
N SER A 854 -16.46 -14.03 15.59
CA SER A 854 -16.02 -14.68 14.35
C SER A 854 -16.74 -16.03 14.17
N PRO A 855 -17.59 -16.18 13.13
CA PRO A 855 -18.35 -17.40 12.88
C PRO A 855 -17.68 -18.41 11.95
N GLY A 856 -17.51 -19.62 12.47
CA GLY A 856 -17.14 -20.78 11.67
C GLY A 856 -18.35 -21.44 11.04
N VAL A 857 -18.15 -22.66 10.54
CA VAL A 857 -19.23 -23.48 9.94
C VAL A 857 -20.33 -23.79 10.97
N ARG A 858 -19.93 -24.21 12.17
CA ARG A 858 -20.84 -24.64 13.26
C ARG A 858 -20.43 -24.08 14.63
N SER A 859 -19.59 -23.06 14.61
CA SER A 859 -18.96 -22.50 15.80
C SER A 859 -18.99 -20.98 15.81
N LEU A 860 -18.89 -20.40 16.98
CA LEU A 860 -18.65 -18.98 17.17
C LEU A 860 -17.46 -18.79 18.10
N GLN A 861 -16.42 -18.12 17.62
CA GLN A 861 -15.36 -17.64 18.48
C GLN A 861 -15.67 -16.22 18.96
N VAL A 862 -15.71 -16.05 20.28
CA VAL A 862 -15.95 -14.77 20.94
C VAL A 862 -14.62 -14.27 21.51
N ARG A 863 -14.09 -13.19 20.93
CA ARG A 863 -12.95 -12.47 21.53
C ARG A 863 -13.48 -11.48 22.55
N TYR A 864 -12.91 -11.49 23.74
CA TYR A 864 -13.27 -10.59 24.82
C TYR A 864 -12.03 -9.99 25.48
N ASP A 865 -12.25 -8.93 26.25
CA ASP A 865 -11.25 -8.30 27.10
C ASP A 865 -11.40 -8.84 28.51
N SER A 866 -10.48 -9.72 28.91
CA SER A 866 -10.49 -10.38 30.21
C SER A 866 -10.30 -9.45 31.41
N LEU A 867 -9.84 -8.21 31.17
CA LEU A 867 -9.76 -7.17 32.18
C LEU A 867 -11.10 -6.45 32.39
N ALA A 868 -11.99 -6.50 31.40
CA ALA A 868 -13.29 -5.83 31.42
C ALA A 868 -14.46 -6.75 31.79
N ILE A 869 -14.39 -8.04 31.45
CA ILE A 869 -15.38 -9.06 31.82
C ILE A 869 -14.66 -10.38 32.12
N SER A 870 -14.98 -11.00 33.25
CA SER A 870 -14.39 -12.31 33.57
C SER A 870 -14.94 -13.40 32.65
N GLN A 871 -14.19 -14.49 32.49
CA GLN A 871 -14.65 -15.66 31.75
C GLN A 871 -16.00 -16.19 32.26
N GLN A 872 -16.17 -16.25 33.59
CA GLN A 872 -17.40 -16.77 34.20
C GLN A 872 -18.60 -15.87 33.89
N GLU A 873 -18.44 -14.55 33.97
CA GLU A 873 -19.48 -13.58 33.62
C GLU A 873 -19.83 -13.64 32.13
N LEU A 874 -18.83 -13.78 31.25
CA LEU A 874 -19.07 -13.93 29.81
C LEU A 874 -19.83 -15.23 29.51
N VAL A 875 -19.43 -16.35 30.11
CA VAL A 875 -20.14 -17.62 29.96
C VAL A 875 -21.59 -17.49 30.44
N ALA A 876 -21.83 -16.85 31.59
CA ALA A 876 -23.18 -16.61 32.09
C ALA A 876 -24.03 -15.78 31.11
N LEU A 877 -23.45 -14.72 30.53
CA LEU A 877 -24.10 -13.91 29.49
C LEU A 877 -24.41 -14.74 28.24
N LEU A 878 -23.47 -15.56 27.78
CA LEU A 878 -23.68 -16.41 26.61
C LEU A 878 -24.80 -17.43 26.83
N LEU A 879 -24.85 -18.06 28.00
CA LEU A 879 -25.93 -18.97 28.40
C LEU A 879 -27.29 -18.27 28.47
N GLU A 880 -27.33 -17.05 29.02
CA GLU A 880 -28.54 -16.23 29.04
C GLU A 880 -29.04 -15.99 27.62
N LEU A 881 -28.19 -15.52 26.71
CA LEU A 881 -28.58 -15.26 25.32
C LEU A 881 -29.00 -16.53 24.58
N GLU A 882 -28.27 -17.63 24.78
CA GLU A 882 -28.57 -18.94 24.18
C GLU A 882 -29.96 -19.45 24.57
N SER A 883 -30.40 -19.21 25.81
CA SER A 883 -31.74 -19.60 26.30
C SER A 883 -32.89 -18.89 25.59
N HIS A 884 -32.63 -17.78 24.90
CA HIS A 884 -33.61 -17.02 24.13
C HIS A 884 -33.65 -17.43 22.65
N ILE A 885 -32.75 -18.32 22.20
CA ILE A 885 -32.69 -18.76 20.80
C ILE A 885 -33.61 -19.99 20.62
N GLY A 886 -34.73 -19.78 19.93
CA GLY A 886 -35.70 -20.83 19.59
C GLY A 886 -35.27 -21.71 18.39
N ASP A 887 -36.26 -22.39 17.80
CA ASP A 887 -36.07 -23.21 16.60
C ASP A 887 -35.71 -22.35 15.37
N VAL A 888 -34.66 -22.76 14.65
CA VAL A 888 -34.16 -22.08 13.44
C VAL A 888 -34.81 -22.58 12.15
N SER A 889 -35.64 -23.64 12.20
CA SER A 889 -36.27 -24.24 11.02
C SER A 889 -37.08 -23.27 10.17
N GLN A 890 -37.58 -22.19 10.78
CA GLN A 890 -38.41 -21.15 10.13
C GLN A 890 -37.62 -19.90 9.72
N MET A 891 -36.29 -19.94 9.86
CA MET A 891 -35.44 -18.78 9.69
C MET A 891 -35.28 -18.40 8.22
N LYS A 892 -35.20 -17.10 7.99
CA LYS A 892 -34.86 -16.51 6.69
C LYS A 892 -33.77 -15.47 6.93
N VAL A 893 -32.72 -15.50 6.12
CA VAL A 893 -31.62 -14.53 6.21
C VAL A 893 -31.47 -13.76 4.91
N PRO A 894 -31.22 -12.43 4.97
CA PRO A 894 -30.80 -11.67 3.79
C PRO A 894 -29.60 -12.35 3.12
N SER A 895 -29.62 -12.41 1.79
CA SER A 895 -28.61 -13.09 1.00
C SER A 895 -28.48 -12.38 -0.34
N ARG A 896 -27.30 -12.42 -0.96
CA ARG A 896 -27.11 -11.93 -2.34
C ARG A 896 -26.61 -13.06 -3.23
N ILE A 897 -27.03 -13.11 -4.48
CA ILE A 897 -26.43 -14.00 -5.48
C ILE A 897 -25.38 -13.19 -6.25
N VAL A 898 -24.11 -13.53 -6.05
CA VAL A 898 -22.95 -12.86 -6.66
C VAL A 898 -22.47 -13.72 -7.83
N HIS A 899 -22.65 -13.21 -9.05
CA HIS A 899 -22.26 -13.92 -10.28
C HIS A 899 -20.83 -13.54 -10.67
N LEU A 900 -19.90 -14.48 -10.56
CA LEU A 900 -18.48 -14.26 -10.84
C LEU A 900 -18.01 -14.97 -12.12
N PRO A 901 -17.24 -14.31 -13.00
CA PRO A 901 -16.60 -14.99 -14.12
C PRO A 901 -15.50 -15.91 -13.60
N MET A 902 -15.37 -17.11 -14.15
CA MET A 902 -14.27 -18.01 -13.82
C MET A 902 -13.63 -18.60 -15.07
N ALA A 903 -12.31 -18.49 -15.16
CA ALA A 903 -11.50 -19.28 -16.08
C ALA A 903 -11.15 -20.61 -15.40
N PHE A 904 -11.54 -21.72 -16.01
CA PHE A 904 -11.29 -23.07 -15.48
C PHE A 904 -9.88 -23.52 -15.83
N GLU A 905 -9.10 -23.93 -14.83
CA GLU A 905 -7.69 -24.37 -14.99
C GLU A 905 -6.81 -23.40 -15.80
N ASP A 906 -6.91 -22.11 -15.50
CA ASP A 906 -6.05 -21.09 -16.12
C ASP A 906 -4.58 -21.24 -15.72
N SER A 907 -3.68 -20.61 -16.49
CA SER A 907 -2.23 -20.79 -16.33
C SER A 907 -1.72 -20.58 -14.90
N ALA A 908 -2.16 -19.51 -14.23
CA ALA A 908 -1.72 -19.19 -12.88
C ALA A 908 -2.13 -20.25 -11.84
N THR A 909 -3.30 -20.88 -12.05
CA THR A 909 -3.80 -21.95 -11.19
C THR A 909 -2.94 -23.21 -11.34
N LEU A 910 -2.62 -23.59 -12.58
CA LEU A 910 -1.77 -24.74 -12.88
C LEU A 910 -0.31 -24.52 -12.43
N ASP A 911 0.21 -23.31 -12.60
CA ASP A 911 1.56 -22.94 -12.16
C ASP A 911 1.72 -23.04 -10.64
N ALA A 912 0.69 -22.71 -9.85
CA ALA A 912 0.73 -22.89 -8.40
C ALA A 912 0.85 -24.38 -8.01
N VAL A 913 0.23 -25.29 -8.76
CA VAL A 913 0.37 -26.74 -8.56
C VAL A 913 1.75 -27.23 -9.00
N SER A 914 2.26 -26.75 -10.14
CA SER A 914 3.62 -27.07 -10.59
C SER A 914 4.66 -26.63 -9.58
N ARG A 915 4.56 -25.38 -9.10
CA ARG A 915 5.45 -24.85 -8.05
C ARG A 915 5.41 -25.71 -6.80
N TYR A 916 4.25 -26.15 -6.34
CA TYR A 916 4.15 -27.05 -5.19
C TYR A 916 4.85 -28.39 -5.44
N LYS A 917 4.67 -28.98 -6.63
CA LYS A 917 5.34 -30.21 -7.04
C LYS A 917 6.87 -30.06 -6.97
N ASP A 918 7.37 -28.93 -7.46
CA ASP A 918 8.81 -28.70 -7.62
C ASP A 918 9.48 -28.25 -6.30
N THR A 919 8.74 -27.67 -5.36
CA THR A 919 9.32 -27.03 -4.15
C THR A 919 8.90 -27.65 -2.82
N VAL A 920 7.80 -28.41 -2.77
CA VAL A 920 7.24 -28.92 -1.50
C VAL A 920 7.06 -30.43 -1.52
N ARG A 921 6.30 -30.98 -2.47
CA ARG A 921 6.03 -32.42 -2.54
C ARG A 921 5.82 -32.86 -3.98
N ALA A 922 6.78 -33.64 -4.51
CA ALA A 922 6.79 -34.05 -5.91
C ALA A 922 5.68 -35.04 -6.29
N THR A 923 5.23 -35.87 -5.35
CA THR A 923 4.20 -36.88 -5.57
C THR A 923 3.19 -36.90 -4.43
N ALA A 924 1.91 -36.90 -4.80
CA ALA A 924 0.78 -37.05 -3.89
C ALA A 924 -0.44 -37.51 -4.70
N PRO A 925 -1.47 -38.08 -4.07
CA PRO A 925 -2.61 -38.56 -4.84
C PRO A 925 -3.42 -37.47 -5.56
N TRP A 926 -3.33 -36.23 -5.07
CA TRP A 926 -3.91 -35.05 -5.73
C TRP A 926 -3.03 -34.47 -6.85
N LEU A 927 -1.86 -35.04 -7.10
CA LEU A 927 -0.94 -34.66 -8.17
C LEU A 927 -0.97 -35.70 -9.32
N PRO A 928 -0.59 -35.31 -10.56
CA PRO A 928 -0.11 -33.98 -10.97
C PRO A 928 -1.21 -32.93 -11.16
N ASN A 929 -2.49 -33.33 -11.10
CA ASN A 929 -3.61 -32.44 -11.37
C ASN A 929 -4.75 -32.65 -10.35
N ASN A 930 -5.18 -31.53 -9.76
CA ASN A 930 -6.17 -31.49 -8.70
C ASN A 930 -7.60 -31.83 -9.17
N VAL A 931 -7.97 -31.42 -10.39
CA VAL A 931 -9.30 -31.68 -10.97
C VAL A 931 -9.46 -33.16 -11.28
N ASP A 932 -8.43 -33.81 -11.82
CA ASP A 932 -8.42 -35.27 -12.02
C ASP A 932 -8.62 -36.01 -10.70
N PHE A 933 -8.00 -35.51 -9.63
CA PHE A 933 -8.18 -36.08 -8.30
C PHE A 933 -9.62 -35.92 -7.81
N ILE A 934 -10.21 -34.73 -7.91
CA ILE A 934 -11.62 -34.48 -7.58
C ILE A 934 -12.54 -35.40 -8.40
N GLN A 935 -12.25 -35.61 -9.69
CA GLN A 935 -13.03 -36.53 -10.52
C GLN A 935 -13.02 -37.95 -9.93
N ARG A 936 -11.83 -38.49 -9.63
CA ARG A 936 -11.66 -39.88 -9.17
C ARG A 936 -12.31 -40.12 -7.82
N ILE A 937 -12.03 -39.27 -6.83
CA ILE A 937 -12.54 -39.44 -5.46
C ILE A 937 -14.06 -39.30 -5.35
N ASN A 938 -14.71 -38.67 -6.35
CA ASN A 938 -16.17 -38.52 -6.39
C ASN A 938 -16.87 -39.50 -7.35
N GLY A 939 -16.13 -40.38 -8.03
CA GLY A 939 -16.72 -41.35 -8.97
C GLY A 939 -17.39 -40.68 -10.18
N LEU A 940 -16.87 -39.54 -10.62
CA LEU A 940 -17.43 -38.78 -11.74
C LEU A 940 -16.91 -39.31 -13.09
N ALA A 941 -17.78 -39.29 -14.10
CA ALA A 941 -17.51 -39.89 -15.41
C ALA A 941 -16.36 -39.19 -16.18
N SER A 942 -16.14 -37.89 -15.94
CA SER A 942 -15.12 -37.10 -16.63
C SER A 942 -14.76 -35.83 -15.87
N ARG A 943 -13.64 -35.20 -16.25
CA ARG A 943 -13.27 -33.83 -15.83
C ARG A 943 -14.38 -32.82 -16.17
N GLU A 944 -15.07 -33.03 -17.28
CA GLU A 944 -16.15 -32.16 -17.72
C GLU A 944 -17.35 -32.22 -16.77
N ALA A 945 -17.58 -33.36 -16.10
CA ALA A 945 -18.58 -33.45 -15.04
C ALA A 945 -18.16 -32.62 -13.82
N VAL A 946 -16.88 -32.64 -13.42
CA VAL A 946 -16.36 -31.76 -12.35
C VAL A 946 -16.59 -30.30 -12.69
N LYS A 947 -16.21 -29.90 -13.92
CA LYS A 947 -16.42 -28.54 -14.42
C LYS A 947 -17.90 -28.15 -14.39
N ALA A 948 -18.79 -28.98 -14.93
CA ALA A 948 -20.23 -28.71 -14.94
C ALA A 948 -20.78 -28.53 -13.52
N THR A 949 -20.46 -29.44 -12.60
CA THR A 949 -20.86 -29.34 -11.19
C THR A 949 -20.40 -28.02 -10.56
N ILE A 950 -19.17 -27.58 -10.86
CA ILE A 950 -18.65 -26.32 -10.29
C ILE A 950 -19.44 -25.09 -10.78
N PHE A 951 -19.80 -25.05 -12.06
CA PHE A 951 -20.53 -23.93 -12.66
C PHE A 951 -22.05 -23.96 -12.36
N ASP A 952 -22.63 -25.15 -12.15
CA ASP A 952 -24.05 -25.31 -11.82
C ASP A 952 -24.36 -25.05 -10.34
N ALA A 953 -23.35 -25.12 -9.47
CA ALA A 953 -23.49 -24.91 -8.04
C ALA A 953 -23.83 -23.46 -7.65
N SER A 954 -24.58 -23.33 -6.56
CA SER A 954 -24.76 -22.09 -5.79
C SER A 954 -24.09 -22.27 -4.44
N TYR A 955 -23.00 -21.55 -4.19
CA TYR A 955 -22.16 -21.72 -3.01
C TYR A 955 -22.55 -20.72 -1.91
N LEU A 956 -23.22 -21.20 -0.87
CA LEU A 956 -23.59 -20.39 0.30
C LEU A 956 -22.37 -20.16 1.19
N ILE A 957 -22.02 -18.89 1.42
CA ILE A 957 -20.90 -18.50 2.27
C ILE A 957 -21.25 -18.69 3.74
N LEU A 958 -20.49 -19.53 4.43
CA LEU A 958 -20.67 -19.81 5.86
C LEU A 958 -19.74 -18.94 6.71
N GLY A 959 -18.49 -18.77 6.29
CA GLY A 959 -17.48 -17.94 6.95
C GLY A 959 -16.61 -17.19 5.95
N LEU A 960 -15.82 -16.25 6.44
CA LEU A 960 -14.84 -15.49 5.66
C LEU A 960 -13.47 -15.61 6.32
N GLY A 961 -12.42 -15.35 5.55
CA GLY A 961 -11.04 -15.50 5.99
C GLY A 961 -10.46 -16.92 5.85
N ASP A 962 -10.91 -17.71 4.87
CA ASP A 962 -10.41 -19.06 4.51
C ASP A 962 -9.75 -19.09 3.10
N VAL A 963 -8.53 -18.56 2.92
CA VAL A 963 -7.72 -17.90 3.94
C VAL A 963 -7.36 -16.46 3.58
N TYR A 964 -7.52 -15.58 4.58
CA TYR A 964 -7.29 -14.13 4.53
C TYR A 964 -8.26 -13.30 3.67
N LEU A 965 -8.40 -12.02 4.03
CA LEU A 965 -8.94 -10.92 3.20
C LEU A 965 -10.27 -11.25 2.48
N GLY A 966 -11.26 -11.71 3.23
CA GLY A 966 -12.60 -11.98 2.71
C GLY A 966 -12.72 -13.28 1.91
N ALA A 967 -11.67 -14.13 1.89
CA ALA A 967 -11.73 -15.44 1.27
C ALA A 967 -12.87 -16.28 1.88
N PRO A 968 -13.85 -16.74 1.10
CA PRO A 968 -15.02 -17.42 1.66
C PRO A 968 -14.71 -18.88 2.01
N CYS A 969 -15.29 -19.38 3.09
CA CYS A 969 -15.58 -20.80 3.26
C CYS A 969 -17.05 -21.00 2.90
N ALA A 970 -17.30 -21.53 1.71
CA ALA A 970 -18.64 -21.67 1.15
C ALA A 970 -18.99 -23.12 0.82
N VAL A 971 -20.27 -23.46 0.82
CA VAL A 971 -20.73 -24.81 0.48
C VAL A 971 -21.85 -24.78 -0.57
N PRO A 972 -21.88 -25.72 -1.53
CA PRO A 972 -23.04 -25.89 -2.38
C PRO A 972 -24.33 -26.13 -1.59
N ILE A 973 -25.37 -25.35 -1.89
CA ILE A 973 -26.71 -25.52 -1.30
C ILE A 973 -27.28 -26.90 -1.66
N ASP A 974 -27.15 -27.32 -2.93
CA ASP A 974 -27.51 -28.67 -3.37
C ASP A 974 -26.46 -29.68 -2.92
N PRO A 975 -26.80 -30.67 -2.07
CA PRO A 975 -25.86 -31.69 -1.63
C PRO A 975 -25.24 -32.51 -2.77
N ARG A 976 -25.89 -32.61 -3.94
CA ARG A 976 -25.37 -33.31 -5.12
C ARG A 976 -24.19 -32.57 -5.78
N HIS A 977 -23.95 -31.31 -5.41
CA HIS A 977 -22.83 -30.51 -5.90
C HIS A 977 -21.64 -30.47 -4.93
N ARG A 978 -21.75 -31.11 -3.75
CA ARG A 978 -20.69 -31.16 -2.74
C ARG A 978 -19.61 -32.16 -3.15
N LEU A 979 -18.67 -31.72 -3.97
CA LEU A 979 -17.52 -32.50 -4.39
C LEU A 979 -16.57 -32.71 -3.21
N LEU A 980 -16.34 -33.97 -2.82
CA LEU A 980 -15.37 -34.32 -1.80
C LEU A 980 -13.95 -34.15 -2.31
N SER A 981 -13.06 -33.72 -1.43
CA SER A 981 -11.65 -33.57 -1.69
C SER A 981 -10.83 -33.60 -0.40
N SER A 982 -9.52 -33.80 -0.51
CA SER A 982 -8.60 -33.61 0.61
C SER A 982 -7.99 -32.22 0.59
N LYS A 983 -7.67 -31.67 1.76
CA LYS A 983 -6.71 -30.56 1.86
C LYS A 983 -5.29 -31.11 1.59
N TYR A 984 -4.40 -30.26 1.09
CA TYR A 984 -2.99 -30.56 0.84
C TYR A 984 -2.26 -30.97 2.12
N ASN A 985 -1.31 -31.91 2.01
CA ASN A 985 -0.43 -32.32 3.10
C ASN A 985 1.05 -32.42 2.65
N PRO A 986 1.93 -31.48 3.06
CA PRO A 986 1.62 -30.22 3.75
C PRO A 986 0.96 -29.19 2.80
N ALA A 987 0.40 -28.11 3.36
CA ALA A 987 -0.21 -27.02 2.57
C ALA A 987 0.81 -26.29 1.67
N ARG A 988 0.33 -25.67 0.57
CA ARG A 988 1.16 -24.85 -0.32
C ARG A 988 1.65 -23.59 0.37
N THR A 989 2.82 -23.11 -0.03
CA THR A 989 3.39 -21.83 0.39
C THR A 989 2.93 -20.64 -0.46
N PHE A 990 2.36 -20.89 -1.66
CA PHE A 990 1.89 -19.87 -2.59
C PHE A 990 0.67 -20.35 -3.39
N THR A 991 -0.29 -19.45 -3.57
CA THR A 991 -1.50 -19.55 -4.39
C THR A 991 -1.81 -18.14 -4.89
N ALA A 992 -2.15 -17.98 -6.17
CA ALA A 992 -2.40 -16.67 -6.75
C ALA A 992 -3.75 -16.07 -6.30
N GLU A 993 -3.83 -14.75 -6.22
CA GLU A 993 -5.07 -14.02 -5.93
C GLU A 993 -6.18 -14.32 -6.95
N GLY A 994 -7.38 -14.56 -6.43
CA GLY A 994 -8.58 -14.92 -7.17
C GLY A 994 -8.69 -16.40 -7.51
N THR A 995 -7.69 -17.24 -7.20
CA THR A 995 -7.78 -18.68 -7.44
C THR A 995 -8.95 -19.26 -6.63
N VAL A 996 -9.67 -20.19 -7.25
CA VAL A 996 -10.80 -20.94 -6.66
C VAL A 996 -10.29 -22.32 -6.27
N GLY A 997 -10.62 -22.77 -5.06
CA GLY A 997 -10.23 -24.09 -4.56
C GLY A 997 -11.37 -24.85 -3.90
N ILE A 998 -11.24 -26.18 -3.85
CA ILE A 998 -12.16 -27.11 -3.16
C ILE A 998 -11.39 -27.91 -2.11
N GLY A 999 -11.87 -27.94 -0.87
CA GLY A 999 -11.20 -28.62 0.25
C GLY A 999 -12.23 -29.23 1.19
N GLY A 1000 -12.17 -30.55 1.42
CA GLY A 1000 -13.34 -31.25 1.96
C GLY A 1000 -14.48 -31.13 0.95
N MET A 1001 -15.60 -30.55 1.38
CA MET A 1001 -16.73 -30.18 0.51
C MET A 1001 -16.90 -28.66 0.32
N TYR A 1002 -15.94 -27.88 0.81
CA TYR A 1002 -16.00 -26.42 0.82
C TYR A 1002 -15.31 -25.83 -0.41
N MET A 1003 -15.81 -24.69 -0.84
CA MET A 1003 -15.22 -23.84 -1.87
C MET A 1003 -14.60 -22.61 -1.22
N CYS A 1004 -13.42 -22.21 -1.69
CA CYS A 1004 -12.77 -20.96 -1.34
C CYS A 1004 -12.37 -20.15 -2.58
N ILE A 1005 -12.25 -18.84 -2.40
CA ILE A 1005 -11.62 -17.90 -3.35
C ILE A 1005 -10.51 -17.19 -2.61
N TYR A 1006 -9.26 -17.34 -3.04
CA TYR A 1006 -8.12 -16.72 -2.37
C TYR A 1006 -8.12 -15.21 -2.59
N GLY A 1007 -8.33 -14.41 -1.53
CA GLY A 1007 -8.45 -12.94 -1.62
C GLY A 1007 -7.14 -12.20 -1.93
N MET A 1008 -6.01 -12.91 -1.87
CA MET A 1008 -4.66 -12.39 -2.10
C MET A 1008 -3.69 -13.52 -2.41
N ASP A 1009 -2.50 -13.18 -2.92
CA ASP A 1009 -1.40 -14.12 -3.05
C ASP A 1009 -1.05 -14.67 -1.67
N SER A 1010 -1.21 -15.98 -1.44
CA SER A 1010 -1.17 -16.53 -0.07
C SER A 1010 -0.88 -18.03 -0.03
N PRO A 1011 -0.43 -18.58 1.12
CA PRO A 1011 -0.44 -20.03 1.36
C PRO A 1011 -1.85 -20.62 1.24
N GLY A 1012 -1.97 -21.91 0.94
CA GLY A 1012 -3.29 -22.53 0.74
C GLY A 1012 -3.31 -24.04 0.79
N GLY A 1013 -4.41 -24.58 1.33
CA GLY A 1013 -4.60 -26.03 1.51
C GLY A 1013 -5.59 -26.66 0.53
N TYR A 1014 -6.40 -25.90 -0.20
CA TYR A 1014 -7.49 -26.44 -1.02
C TYR A 1014 -7.00 -26.93 -2.39
N GLN A 1015 -7.69 -27.90 -2.99
CA GLN A 1015 -7.46 -28.35 -4.36
C GLN A 1015 -7.90 -27.28 -5.36
N LEU A 1016 -6.97 -26.81 -6.20
CA LEU A 1016 -7.20 -25.70 -7.12
C LEU A 1016 -7.95 -26.11 -8.39
N VAL A 1017 -8.92 -25.30 -8.82
CA VAL A 1017 -9.82 -25.62 -9.96
C VAL A 1017 -9.93 -24.51 -11.02
N GLY A 1018 -9.61 -23.26 -10.69
CA GLY A 1018 -9.68 -22.14 -11.65
C GLY A 1018 -9.39 -20.80 -10.97
N ARG A 1019 -9.67 -19.68 -11.66
CA ARG A 1019 -9.47 -18.32 -11.13
C ARG A 1019 -10.61 -17.38 -11.51
N THR A 1020 -10.89 -16.42 -10.65
CA THR A 1020 -11.98 -15.43 -10.78
C THR A 1020 -11.48 -13.99 -10.57
N LEU A 1021 -12.42 -13.05 -10.41
CA LEU A 1021 -12.14 -11.66 -10.10
C LEU A 1021 -11.54 -11.51 -8.68
N PRO A 1022 -10.80 -10.42 -8.44
CA PRO A 1022 -10.39 -10.08 -7.08
C PRO A 1022 -11.60 -9.77 -6.21
N ILE A 1023 -11.70 -10.48 -5.08
CA ILE A 1023 -12.75 -10.28 -4.07
C ILE A 1023 -12.34 -9.29 -2.97
N TRP A 1024 -11.12 -8.77 -3.06
CA TRP A 1024 -10.58 -7.73 -2.18
C TRP A 1024 -10.11 -6.53 -3.01
N ASN A 1025 -10.64 -5.35 -2.75
CA ASN A 1025 -10.19 -4.11 -3.37
C ASN A 1025 -9.49 -3.22 -2.35
N LYS A 1026 -8.15 -3.31 -2.33
CA LYS A 1026 -7.27 -2.63 -1.38
C LYS A 1026 -7.57 -1.13 -1.26
N PHE A 1027 -7.73 -0.46 -2.40
CA PHE A 1027 -8.15 0.94 -2.48
C PHE A 1027 -9.48 0.98 -3.21
N LEU A 1028 -10.57 1.26 -2.47
CA LEU A 1028 -11.93 1.22 -3.00
C LEU A 1028 -12.10 2.12 -4.24
N LYS A 1029 -12.07 1.49 -5.42
CA LYS A 1029 -12.28 2.14 -6.72
C LYS A 1029 -13.58 1.69 -7.40
N ASN A 1030 -14.01 0.47 -7.10
CA ASN A 1030 -15.22 -0.11 -7.68
C ASN A 1030 -16.40 0.02 -6.72
N ALA A 1031 -17.50 0.62 -7.20
CA ALA A 1031 -18.71 0.88 -6.42
C ALA A 1031 -19.50 -0.39 -6.02
N GLN A 1032 -19.11 -1.57 -6.51
CA GLN A 1032 -19.72 -2.84 -6.09
C GLN A 1032 -19.25 -3.34 -4.73
N PHE A 1033 -18.19 -2.74 -4.19
CA PHE A 1033 -17.78 -2.89 -2.81
C PHE A 1033 -18.53 -1.88 -1.94
N ALA A 1034 -18.90 -2.27 -0.74
CA ALA A 1034 -19.54 -1.35 0.20
C ALA A 1034 -18.53 -0.29 0.68
N ALA A 1035 -19.06 0.87 1.12
CA ALA A 1035 -18.22 1.99 1.54
C ALA A 1035 -17.36 1.61 2.75
N ASN A 1036 -16.04 1.79 2.64
CA ASN A 1036 -15.02 1.40 3.62
C ASN A 1036 -14.87 -0.11 3.87
N GLU A 1037 -15.47 -0.95 3.02
CA GLU A 1037 -15.40 -2.41 3.11
C GLU A 1037 -14.66 -2.96 1.88
N PRO A 1038 -13.33 -3.19 1.98
CA PRO A 1038 -12.54 -3.69 0.86
C PRO A 1038 -12.87 -5.13 0.46
N TRP A 1039 -13.74 -5.85 1.16
CA TRP A 1039 -14.19 -7.20 0.80
C TRP A 1039 -15.51 -7.16 0.01
N LEU A 1040 -15.64 -7.98 -1.03
CA LEU A 1040 -16.84 -8.03 -1.87
C LEU A 1040 -17.96 -8.88 -1.26
N LEU A 1041 -17.58 -9.96 -0.58
CA LEU A 1041 -18.46 -11.06 -0.17
C LEU A 1041 -18.85 -10.95 1.30
N HIS A 1042 -20.09 -11.31 1.62
CA HIS A 1042 -20.65 -11.29 2.98
C HIS A 1042 -21.16 -12.67 3.40
N PHE A 1043 -21.36 -12.85 4.71
CA PHE A 1043 -22.00 -14.06 5.24
C PHE A 1043 -23.36 -14.28 4.58
N PHE A 1044 -23.65 -15.53 4.23
CA PHE A 1044 -24.87 -15.97 3.53
C PHE A 1044 -25.06 -15.45 2.11
N ASP A 1045 -24.08 -14.76 1.51
CA ASP A 1045 -24.07 -14.61 0.06
C ASP A 1045 -23.97 -15.99 -0.62
N GLN A 1046 -24.44 -16.04 -1.85
CA GLN A 1046 -24.38 -17.18 -2.74
C GLN A 1046 -23.48 -16.83 -3.91
N VAL A 1047 -22.35 -17.50 -4.05
CA VAL A 1047 -21.48 -17.34 -5.22
C VAL A 1047 -21.95 -18.29 -6.32
N ARG A 1048 -22.08 -17.78 -7.55
CA ARG A 1048 -22.31 -18.59 -8.76
C ARG A 1048 -21.29 -18.22 -9.82
N PHE A 1049 -20.65 -19.22 -10.41
CA PHE A 1049 -19.67 -18.97 -11.48
C PHE A 1049 -20.32 -19.01 -12.85
N TYR A 1050 -19.77 -18.24 -13.80
CA TYR A 1050 -20.04 -18.41 -15.23
C TYR A 1050 -18.72 -18.50 -16.01
N PRO A 1051 -18.66 -19.34 -17.05
CA PRO A 1051 -17.40 -19.62 -17.74
C PRO A 1051 -16.95 -18.44 -18.59
N VAL A 1052 -15.66 -18.13 -18.52
CA VAL A 1052 -14.95 -17.21 -19.43
C VAL A 1052 -13.60 -17.81 -19.84
N SER A 1053 -13.01 -17.32 -20.92
CA SER A 1053 -11.62 -17.62 -21.26
C SER A 1053 -10.63 -16.88 -20.33
N GLU A 1054 -9.39 -17.36 -20.27
CA GLU A 1054 -8.33 -16.70 -19.50
C GLU A 1054 -8.02 -15.27 -19.99
N ALA A 1055 -8.09 -15.04 -21.31
CA ALA A 1055 -7.90 -13.72 -21.90
C ALA A 1055 -9.01 -12.75 -21.49
N GLU A 1056 -10.27 -13.19 -21.55
CA GLU A 1056 -11.42 -12.40 -21.07
C GLU A 1056 -11.31 -12.13 -19.57
N LEU A 1057 -10.94 -13.12 -18.76
CA LEU A 1057 -10.75 -12.94 -17.33
C LEU A 1057 -9.64 -11.93 -17.02
N THR A 1058 -8.53 -11.96 -17.77
CA THR A 1058 -7.41 -11.03 -17.58
C THR A 1058 -7.85 -9.58 -17.77
N GLN A 1059 -8.62 -9.30 -18.82
CA GLN A 1059 -9.19 -7.97 -19.06
C GLN A 1059 -10.20 -7.58 -17.96
N LEU A 1060 -11.14 -8.47 -17.64
CA LEU A 1060 -12.15 -8.23 -16.61
C LEU A 1060 -11.52 -7.97 -15.24
N ARG A 1061 -10.41 -8.63 -14.90
CA ARG A 1061 -9.69 -8.40 -13.64
C ARG A 1061 -9.11 -6.99 -13.53
N ASP A 1062 -8.51 -6.45 -14.61
CA ASP A 1062 -8.00 -5.07 -14.62
C ASP A 1062 -9.15 -4.06 -14.54
N ASP A 1063 -10.19 -4.26 -15.35
CA ASP A 1063 -11.35 -3.37 -15.40
C ASP A 1063 -12.14 -3.38 -14.09
N PHE A 1064 -12.28 -4.54 -13.44
CA PHE A 1064 -13.00 -4.66 -12.17
C PHE A 1064 -12.25 -3.98 -11.02
N ARG A 1065 -10.91 -4.11 -10.96
CA ARG A 1065 -10.09 -3.40 -9.94
C ARG A 1065 -10.23 -1.89 -10.04
N GLU A 1066 -10.27 -1.39 -11.27
CA GLU A 1066 -10.32 0.05 -11.56
C GLU A 1066 -11.74 0.61 -11.66
N GLY A 1067 -12.78 -0.21 -11.42
CA GLY A 1067 -14.18 0.22 -11.40
C GLY A 1067 -14.85 0.38 -12.77
N ARG A 1068 -14.22 -0.10 -13.84
CA ARG A 1068 -14.74 -0.06 -15.22
C ARG A 1068 -15.66 -1.23 -15.56
N ALA A 1069 -15.51 -2.37 -14.88
CA ALA A 1069 -16.37 -3.53 -15.03
C ALA A 1069 -17.24 -3.73 -13.79
N THR A 1070 -18.48 -4.18 -14.02
CA THR A 1070 -19.42 -4.58 -12.98
C THR A 1070 -19.85 -6.03 -13.18
N ILE A 1071 -20.21 -6.70 -12.09
CA ILE A 1071 -20.82 -8.03 -12.06
C ILE A 1071 -22.30 -7.96 -11.71
N ARG A 1072 -23.05 -9.03 -12.01
CA ARG A 1072 -24.44 -9.16 -11.57
C ARG A 1072 -24.48 -9.57 -10.09
N ILE A 1073 -25.14 -8.76 -9.27
CA ILE A 1073 -25.46 -9.05 -7.87
C ILE A 1073 -26.98 -8.98 -7.71
N GLU A 1074 -27.60 -10.04 -7.23
CA GLU A 1074 -29.04 -10.10 -6.99
C GLU A 1074 -29.34 -10.13 -5.50
N GLU A 1075 -30.09 -9.14 -5.01
CA GLU A 1075 -30.62 -9.17 -3.65
C GLU A 1075 -31.70 -10.26 -3.54
N THR A 1076 -31.59 -11.12 -2.53
CA THR A 1076 -32.48 -12.25 -2.29
C THR A 1076 -32.57 -12.57 -0.80
N VAL A 1077 -33.19 -13.70 -0.47
CA VAL A 1077 -33.31 -14.24 0.88
C VAL A 1077 -32.98 -15.72 0.82
N PHE A 1078 -32.09 -16.20 1.69
CA PHE A 1078 -31.93 -17.63 1.91
C PHE A 1078 -33.07 -18.08 2.85
N ASP A 1079 -34.06 -18.76 2.25
CA ASP A 1079 -35.25 -19.28 2.91
C ASP A 1079 -35.00 -20.71 3.38
N PHE A 1080 -34.72 -20.89 4.66
CA PHE A 1080 -34.36 -22.20 5.20
C PHE A 1080 -35.51 -23.23 5.14
N PRO A 1081 -36.78 -22.87 5.43
CA PRO A 1081 -37.93 -23.73 5.14
C PRO A 1081 -37.96 -24.24 3.69
N GLN A 1082 -37.74 -23.36 2.72
CA GLN A 1082 -37.72 -23.74 1.31
C GLN A 1082 -36.57 -24.71 1.02
N HIS A 1083 -35.40 -24.49 1.63
CA HIS A 1083 -34.26 -25.40 1.50
C HIS A 1083 -34.55 -26.78 2.10
N LEU A 1084 -35.18 -26.84 3.28
CA LEU A 1084 -35.60 -28.11 3.90
C LEU A 1084 -36.59 -28.86 3.00
N GLN A 1085 -37.56 -28.17 2.42
CA GLN A 1085 -38.49 -28.77 1.45
C GLN A 1085 -37.75 -29.30 0.22
N PHE A 1086 -36.79 -28.53 -0.32
CA PHE A 1086 -35.94 -28.97 -1.44
C PHE A 1086 -35.18 -30.27 -1.12
N LEU A 1087 -34.61 -30.38 0.09
CA LEU A 1087 -33.93 -31.60 0.53
C LEU A 1087 -34.88 -32.81 0.60
N CYS A 1088 -36.11 -32.61 1.09
CA CYS A 1088 -37.15 -33.65 1.09
C CYS A 1088 -37.54 -34.07 -0.33
N ASP A 1089 -37.78 -33.11 -1.22
CA ASP A 1089 -38.23 -33.35 -2.60
C ASP A 1089 -37.15 -34.10 -3.43
N ASN A 1090 -35.87 -33.92 -3.10
CA ASN A 1090 -34.73 -34.51 -3.81
C ASN A 1090 -34.02 -35.62 -3.00
N ALA A 1091 -34.61 -36.12 -1.92
CA ALA A 1091 -33.93 -37.02 -0.99
C ALA A 1091 -33.38 -38.30 -1.65
N ALA A 1092 -34.11 -38.87 -2.61
CA ALA A 1092 -33.69 -40.06 -3.36
C ALA A 1092 -32.42 -39.81 -4.19
N ASP A 1093 -32.44 -38.75 -5.02
CA ASP A 1093 -31.30 -38.37 -5.87
C ASP A 1093 -30.06 -38.02 -5.05
N ILE A 1094 -30.25 -37.32 -3.91
CA ILE A 1094 -29.17 -36.99 -2.97
C ILE A 1094 -28.56 -38.27 -2.38
N ALA A 1095 -29.39 -39.24 -1.98
CA ALA A 1095 -28.93 -40.51 -1.42
C ALA A 1095 -28.15 -41.33 -2.46
N GLU A 1096 -28.64 -41.40 -3.70
CA GLU A 1096 -27.94 -42.08 -4.81
C GLU A 1096 -26.57 -41.44 -5.08
N PHE A 1097 -26.51 -40.11 -5.18
CA PHE A 1097 -25.25 -39.37 -5.35
C PHE A 1097 -24.25 -39.67 -4.23
N ARG A 1098 -24.69 -39.60 -2.97
CA ARG A 1098 -23.84 -39.86 -1.80
C ARG A 1098 -23.33 -41.30 -1.76
N THR A 1099 -24.15 -42.27 -2.16
CA THR A 1099 -23.74 -43.68 -2.19
C THR A 1099 -22.61 -43.89 -3.20
N ARG A 1100 -22.79 -43.39 -4.43
CA ARG A 1100 -21.74 -43.45 -5.47
C ARG A 1100 -20.45 -42.74 -5.04
N GLN A 1101 -20.59 -41.56 -4.43
CA GLN A 1101 -19.46 -40.78 -3.94
C GLN A 1101 -18.70 -41.53 -2.83
N ALA A 1102 -19.41 -42.17 -1.89
CA ALA A 1102 -18.82 -42.94 -0.80
C ALA A 1102 -18.02 -44.16 -1.32
N GLU A 1103 -18.57 -44.91 -2.28
CA GLU A 1103 -17.88 -46.04 -2.91
C GLU A 1103 -16.58 -45.60 -3.61
N ALA A 1104 -16.63 -44.47 -4.34
CA ALA A 1104 -15.44 -43.92 -5.00
C ALA A 1104 -14.40 -43.39 -4.00
N PHE A 1105 -14.86 -42.78 -2.91
CA PHE A 1105 -14.01 -42.29 -1.83
C PHE A 1105 -13.27 -43.44 -1.13
N GLU A 1106 -13.95 -44.53 -0.79
CA GLU A 1106 -13.33 -45.71 -0.19
C GLU A 1106 -12.26 -46.31 -1.10
N ALA A 1107 -12.56 -46.46 -2.39
CA ALA A 1107 -11.61 -46.96 -3.39
C ALA A 1107 -10.37 -46.05 -3.54
N GLU A 1108 -10.56 -44.72 -3.49
CA GLU A 1108 -9.48 -43.75 -3.55
C GLU A 1108 -8.58 -43.82 -2.30
N VAL A 1109 -9.17 -43.91 -1.10
CA VAL A 1109 -8.44 -44.06 0.16
C VAL A 1109 -7.63 -45.34 0.20
N GLU A 1110 -8.19 -46.47 -0.27
CA GLU A 1110 -7.47 -47.74 -0.37
C GLU A 1110 -6.25 -47.62 -1.29
N ARG A 1111 -6.40 -46.95 -2.45
CA ARG A 1111 -5.29 -46.71 -3.38
C ARG A 1111 -4.15 -45.92 -2.70
N TRP A 1112 -4.48 -44.95 -1.87
CA TRP A 1112 -3.46 -44.14 -1.18
C TRP A 1112 -2.69 -44.91 -0.12
N GLN A 1113 -3.39 -45.75 0.66
CA GLN A 1113 -2.74 -46.59 1.67
C GLN A 1113 -1.73 -47.53 1.04
N LEU A 1114 -1.99 -48.01 -0.19
CA LEU A 1114 -1.05 -48.84 -0.95
C LEU A 1114 0.15 -48.04 -1.48
N ASP A 1115 -0.04 -46.81 -1.95
CA ASP A 1115 1.03 -45.95 -2.44
C ASP A 1115 1.97 -45.44 -1.32
N ASP A 1116 1.44 -45.08 -0.14
CA ASP A 1116 2.24 -44.63 1.00
C ASP A 1116 3.16 -45.76 1.52
N GLN A 1117 2.70 -47.01 1.51
CA GLN A 1117 3.50 -48.19 1.90
C GLN A 1117 4.69 -48.46 0.95
N ALA A 1118 4.61 -48.03 -0.32
CA ALA A 1118 5.68 -48.21 -1.30
C ALA A 1118 6.80 -47.14 -1.22
N SER A 1119 6.58 -46.04 -0.50
CA SER A 1119 7.44 -44.84 -0.52
C SER A 1119 8.47 -44.73 0.63
N VAL A 1120 8.54 -45.71 1.54
CA VAL A 1120 9.32 -45.64 2.80
C VAL A 1120 10.81 -46.05 2.66
N THR A 1121 11.39 -45.97 1.47
CA THR A 1121 12.83 -46.27 1.28
C THR A 1121 13.52 -45.20 0.46
N GLU A 1122 14.10 -44.21 1.14
CA GLU A 1122 15.46 -43.68 0.94
C GLU A 1122 15.66 -42.31 1.64
N SER A 1123 16.59 -42.25 2.58
CA SER A 1123 17.55 -41.15 2.71
C SER A 1123 18.60 -41.51 3.76
N LEU A 1124 19.81 -41.80 3.29
CA LEU A 1124 21.01 -41.96 4.12
C LEU A 1124 21.63 -40.57 4.37
N PRO A 1125 22.14 -40.27 5.58
CA PRO A 1125 22.91 -39.07 5.83
C PRO A 1125 24.33 -39.21 5.24
N PRO A 1126 24.89 -38.18 4.54
CA PRO A 1126 26.27 -38.21 4.09
C PRO A 1126 27.27 -37.77 5.18
N GLU A 1127 28.50 -38.27 5.03
CA GLU A 1127 29.66 -38.10 5.93
C GLU A 1127 30.14 -36.64 6.07
N ALA A 1128 30.72 -36.35 7.25
CA ALA A 1128 31.35 -35.07 7.58
C ALA A 1128 32.64 -34.83 6.75
N ILE A 1129 32.79 -33.62 6.22
CA ILE A 1129 33.97 -33.18 5.46
C ILE A 1129 34.98 -32.55 6.43
N ALA A 1130 36.27 -32.91 6.29
CA ALA A 1130 37.35 -32.44 7.14
C ALA A 1130 37.70 -30.94 6.98
N GLU A 1131 38.05 -30.30 8.10
CA GLU A 1131 38.60 -28.95 8.21
C GLU A 1131 39.94 -28.81 7.45
N ASP A 1132 40.15 -27.64 6.83
CA ASP A 1132 41.36 -27.29 6.05
C ASP A 1132 41.91 -25.99 6.67
N ASP A 1133 43.08 -26.08 7.32
CA ASP A 1133 43.65 -25.03 8.19
C ASP A 1133 44.13 -23.77 7.45
N ASP A 1134 44.19 -23.79 6.10
CA ASP A 1134 44.77 -22.71 5.29
C ASP A 1134 43.74 -21.91 4.45
N ALA A 1135 42.43 -22.01 4.71
CA ALA A 1135 41.39 -21.24 4.00
C ALA A 1135 40.25 -20.79 4.92
N LEU A 1136 39.68 -19.60 4.70
CA LEU A 1136 38.61 -19.05 5.53
C LEU A 1136 37.27 -19.75 5.26
N PRO A 1137 36.70 -20.49 6.24
CA PRO A 1137 35.39 -21.11 6.05
C PRO A 1137 34.28 -20.05 6.07
N VAL A 1138 33.36 -20.15 5.11
CA VAL A 1138 32.09 -19.42 5.11
C VAL A 1138 31.01 -20.40 5.55
N CYS A 1139 30.46 -20.15 6.73
CA CYS A 1139 29.48 -21.03 7.35
C CYS A 1139 28.04 -20.54 7.13
N ALA A 1140 27.09 -21.46 7.27
CA ALA A 1140 25.68 -21.14 7.37
C ALA A 1140 25.44 -20.40 8.68
N ASP A 1141 24.67 -19.33 8.58
CA ASP A 1141 24.43 -18.41 9.67
C ASP A 1141 23.15 -18.76 10.46
N MET A 1142 22.31 -19.63 9.91
CA MET A 1142 21.06 -20.09 10.50
C MET A 1142 20.62 -21.42 9.89
N SER A 1143 19.64 -22.07 10.52
CA SER A 1143 19.02 -23.26 9.94
C SER A 1143 18.17 -22.90 8.71
N GLY A 1144 18.30 -23.67 7.64
CA GLY A 1144 17.53 -23.48 6.41
C GLY A 1144 17.81 -24.56 5.37
N ASN A 1145 17.36 -24.35 4.14
CA ASN A 1145 17.63 -25.22 3.01
C ASN A 1145 18.42 -24.47 1.93
N ILE A 1146 19.47 -25.06 1.37
CA ILE A 1146 20.25 -24.40 0.32
C ILE A 1146 19.38 -24.30 -0.93
N TRP A 1147 19.09 -23.09 -1.38
CA TRP A 1147 18.29 -22.83 -2.57
C TRP A 1147 19.16 -22.76 -3.82
N LYS A 1148 20.21 -21.93 -3.78
CA LYS A 1148 21.13 -21.70 -4.90
C LYS A 1148 22.55 -21.51 -4.40
N VAL A 1149 23.51 -21.95 -5.19
CA VAL A 1149 24.92 -21.59 -5.04
C VAL A 1149 25.24 -20.65 -6.20
N LEU A 1150 25.70 -19.43 -5.90
CA LEU A 1150 25.86 -18.33 -6.88
C LEU A 1150 27.26 -18.24 -7.47
N VAL A 1151 28.21 -19.00 -6.93
CA VAL A 1151 29.62 -18.96 -7.28
C VAL A 1151 30.13 -20.36 -7.59
N ASN A 1152 31.25 -20.46 -8.31
CA ASN A 1152 31.96 -21.69 -8.59
C ASN A 1152 33.35 -21.68 -7.93
N PRO A 1153 33.95 -22.86 -7.63
CA PRO A 1153 35.35 -22.92 -7.27
C PRO A 1153 36.22 -22.24 -8.33
N GLY A 1154 37.07 -21.30 -7.90
CA GLY A 1154 37.95 -20.50 -8.73
C GLY A 1154 37.49 -19.06 -8.94
N ASP A 1155 36.25 -18.71 -8.60
CA ASP A 1155 35.73 -17.35 -8.78
C ASP A 1155 36.36 -16.37 -7.78
N ALA A 1156 36.72 -15.17 -8.25
CA ALA A 1156 37.11 -14.06 -7.40
C ALA A 1156 35.87 -13.35 -6.88
N VAL A 1157 35.80 -13.12 -5.57
CA VAL A 1157 34.64 -12.50 -4.90
C VAL A 1157 35.09 -11.30 -4.08
N THR A 1158 34.24 -10.28 -4.01
CA THR A 1158 34.47 -9.11 -3.15
C THR A 1158 33.77 -9.27 -1.81
N GLU A 1159 34.30 -8.65 -0.75
CA GLU A 1159 33.62 -8.55 0.54
C GLU A 1159 32.17 -8.07 0.38
N GLY A 1160 31.23 -8.74 1.04
CA GLY A 1160 29.79 -8.48 0.93
C GLY A 1160 29.11 -9.08 -0.30
N GLN A 1161 29.83 -9.71 -1.22
CA GLN A 1161 29.23 -10.37 -2.39
C GLN A 1161 28.43 -11.61 -1.98
N PRO A 1162 27.17 -11.79 -2.45
CA PRO A 1162 26.39 -13.01 -2.22
C PRO A 1162 27.05 -14.26 -2.81
N LEU A 1163 27.19 -15.30 -2.00
CA LEU A 1163 27.82 -16.56 -2.41
C LEU A 1163 26.82 -17.71 -2.51
N VAL A 1164 25.93 -17.83 -1.52
CA VAL A 1164 24.94 -18.92 -1.41
C VAL A 1164 23.61 -18.32 -0.96
N ILE A 1165 22.50 -18.81 -1.52
CA ILE A 1165 21.15 -18.47 -1.08
C ILE A 1165 20.60 -19.63 -0.25
N VAL A 1166 20.20 -19.33 0.99
CA VAL A 1166 19.52 -20.25 1.90
C VAL A 1166 18.05 -19.83 1.98
N GLU A 1167 17.14 -20.78 1.77
CA GLU A 1167 15.73 -20.62 2.09
C GLU A 1167 15.53 -20.88 3.60
N ALA A 1168 15.19 -19.83 4.34
CA ALA A 1168 14.81 -19.92 5.75
C ALA A 1168 13.74 -18.86 6.04
N MET A 1169 12.87 -19.12 7.02
CA MET A 1169 11.75 -18.24 7.39
C MET A 1169 10.80 -17.92 6.21
N LYS A 1170 10.74 -18.83 5.21
CA LYS A 1170 10.02 -18.64 3.94
C LYS A 1170 10.55 -17.45 3.12
N MET A 1171 11.83 -17.12 3.28
CA MET A 1171 12.54 -16.06 2.59
C MET A 1171 13.84 -16.61 1.98
N GLU A 1172 14.33 -15.94 0.93
CA GLU A 1172 15.67 -16.14 0.41
C GLU A 1172 16.66 -15.27 1.19
N LEU A 1173 17.65 -15.90 1.83
CA LEU A 1173 18.69 -15.23 2.62
C LEU A 1173 20.06 -15.50 1.99
N ALA A 1174 20.77 -14.43 1.66
CA ALA A 1174 22.11 -14.54 1.09
C ALA A 1174 23.15 -14.70 2.20
N ILE A 1175 24.00 -15.72 2.06
CA ILE A 1175 25.26 -15.83 2.78
C ILE A 1175 26.32 -15.13 1.92
N ASN A 1176 26.89 -14.06 2.47
CA ASN A 1176 27.81 -13.18 1.76
C ASN A 1176 29.28 -13.50 2.09
N ALA A 1177 30.19 -13.09 1.20
CA ALA A 1177 31.62 -13.19 1.43
C ALA A 1177 32.05 -12.29 2.61
N PRO A 1178 32.64 -12.85 3.68
CA PRO A 1178 33.12 -12.06 4.82
C PRO A 1178 34.38 -11.22 4.48
N GLN A 1179 35.08 -11.55 3.39
CA GLN A 1179 36.22 -10.79 2.88
C GLN A 1179 36.34 -10.99 1.37
N SER A 1180 37.12 -10.13 0.71
CA SER A 1180 37.49 -10.35 -0.69
C SER A 1180 38.49 -11.50 -0.79
N GLY A 1181 38.32 -12.40 -1.75
CA GLY A 1181 39.15 -13.60 -1.88
C GLY A 1181 38.77 -14.44 -3.09
N LYS A 1182 39.33 -15.65 -3.19
CA LYS A 1182 39.01 -16.60 -4.25
C LYS A 1182 38.28 -17.82 -3.69
N VAL A 1183 37.19 -18.24 -4.31
CA VAL A 1183 36.42 -19.41 -3.85
C VAL A 1183 37.27 -20.67 -4.07
N LYS A 1184 37.75 -21.31 -3.01
CA LYS A 1184 38.60 -22.50 -3.08
C LYS A 1184 37.80 -23.76 -3.39
N ARG A 1185 36.74 -23.99 -2.61
CA ARG A 1185 35.84 -25.15 -2.73
C ARG A 1185 34.46 -24.83 -2.16
N ILE A 1186 33.44 -25.57 -2.61
CA ILE A 1186 32.04 -25.46 -2.16
C ILE A 1186 31.62 -26.84 -1.66
N ALA A 1187 31.05 -26.91 -0.44
CA ALA A 1187 30.56 -28.13 0.21
C ALA A 1187 29.02 -28.20 0.29
N CYS A 1188 28.29 -27.21 -0.21
CA CYS A 1188 26.83 -27.22 -0.25
C CYS A 1188 26.27 -27.38 -1.67
N GLN A 1189 25.06 -27.89 -1.78
CA GLN A 1189 24.31 -28.03 -3.04
C GLN A 1189 22.83 -27.67 -2.83
N PRO A 1190 22.11 -27.20 -3.87
CA PRO A 1190 20.66 -26.97 -3.78
C PRO A 1190 19.88 -28.17 -3.23
N GLY A 1191 18.90 -27.91 -2.38
CA GLY A 1191 18.08 -28.92 -1.69
C GLY A 1191 18.69 -29.51 -0.43
N ARG A 1192 19.91 -29.11 -0.04
CA ARG A 1192 20.57 -29.58 1.18
C ARG A 1192 20.14 -28.76 2.41
N PRO A 1193 19.62 -29.37 3.49
CA PRO A 1193 19.39 -28.67 4.76
C PRO A 1193 20.72 -28.31 5.42
N VAL A 1194 20.76 -27.15 6.06
CA VAL A 1194 21.93 -26.62 6.77
C VAL A 1194 21.54 -26.08 8.14
N SER A 1195 22.47 -26.12 9.08
CA SER A 1195 22.35 -25.59 10.44
C SER A 1195 23.36 -24.45 10.67
N PRO A 1196 23.12 -23.55 11.65
CA PRO A 1196 24.09 -22.52 11.98
C PRO A 1196 25.44 -23.16 12.33
N GLY A 1197 26.52 -22.65 11.73
CA GLY A 1197 27.88 -23.18 11.87
C GLY A 1197 28.30 -24.19 10.81
N ASP A 1198 27.37 -24.76 10.02
CA ASP A 1198 27.72 -25.69 8.94
C ASP A 1198 28.57 -24.98 7.88
N THR A 1199 29.76 -25.47 7.59
CA THR A 1199 30.61 -24.86 6.55
C THR A 1199 30.03 -25.10 5.15
N LEU A 1200 29.78 -24.00 4.42
CA LEU A 1200 29.19 -24.02 3.08
C LEU A 1200 30.26 -24.02 1.99
N LEU A 1201 31.29 -23.19 2.14
CA LEU A 1201 32.41 -23.05 1.20
C LEU A 1201 33.64 -22.45 1.90
N TRP A 1202 34.77 -22.37 1.21
CA TRP A 1202 36.02 -21.78 1.73
C TRP A 1202 36.58 -20.72 0.76
N LEU A 1203 37.12 -19.64 1.32
CA LEU A 1203 37.79 -18.56 0.59
C LEU A 1203 39.31 -18.59 0.85
N GLU A 1204 40.10 -18.43 -0.21
CA GLU A 1204 41.55 -18.12 -0.18
C GLU A 1204 41.80 -16.62 0.04
#